data_AF-A0A7C4CA59-F1
#
_entry.id   AF-A0A7C4CA59-F1
#
_cell.length_a   1.000
_cell.length_b   1.000
_cell.length_c   1.000
_cell.angle_alpha   90.00
_cell.angle_beta   90.00
_cell.angle_gamma   90.00
#
_symmetry.space_group_name_H-M   'P 1'
#
loop_
_entity.id
_entity.type
_entity.pdbx_description
1 polymer ?
#
loop_
_entity_poly.entity_id
_entity_poly.type
_entity_poly.pdbx_seq_one_letter_code
_entity_poly.pdbx_strand_id
1 'polypeptide(L)'
;MAALNLVAIGCLGITAQLVIMRELITAFSGNELSIAVMLSVWIACEAAGALALSRLAHRRNPAQWFDALAFLSAGVSVAAVPAAILGRRLVGALPGETLGIPLLGLVTLIVACLPAFTHGALFVAGAGLFQPDRTSSTIPGQAYLWEGAGTALAATAVSFGLAARLSSLALVALAAVPLAAALLLTGRTRAEKTGALFALLALPALAFVFADRLEHLTWQRHWPGQTVSGVANSAYGKILSITRAGQRQVLFAGSPVFTSPALDIARTEQLVAIPLLAHPDPERVLIVGQALGGPAAVALRHGVSQLVTTEPDAVLARELAAAGDSLVGAELADPRHRRLAADPRRLLAGDAGRFDVIIITPAAPFSLSANRLFSLEAFRLYRRRLNPGGILGLNCPGSADRIRLTPDIERLVALRLATLTRAFPHVRPLAADFPLLLASDEPLSVAPETLTCRLIARKAAGQILDSAYLVALLDDFRQREFTRSIHRAVSVSEVNTDLHPRELSLSVIRESRTASPFIARLYAAANRLGPVHLLAGLGLLLILVLVGVRSRGRRFAVATTIASSGFCAAGLSALLLFVYQARFGSLYTQAALLIGAFMLGTVLGSAAAPRLAARRRAALLAADITIAALCFGAALGPASAPAWLFVLFQLVTGICLGAQFAAAGADSADPPAARTGLLAGLDLTGGALGMLACGLLLAPALGFVVTALTLAGIKGISTLGIVCARPAPD
;
A
#
# COMPACT_ATOMS: atom_id res chain seq x y z
N MET A 1 -28.91 8.32 -20.86
CA MET A 1 -29.26 7.33 -19.83
C MET A 1 -28.14 6.31 -19.61
N ALA A 2 -27.75 5.51 -20.62
CA ALA A 2 -26.66 4.52 -20.48
C ALA A 2 -25.33 5.10 -19.92
N ALA A 3 -24.93 6.29 -20.39
CA ALA A 3 -23.76 7.00 -19.87
C ALA A 3 -23.84 7.30 -18.35
N LEU A 4 -24.98 7.83 -17.88
CA LEU A 4 -25.19 8.15 -16.46
C LEU A 4 -25.16 6.88 -15.59
N ASN A 5 -25.73 5.78 -16.10
CA ASN A 5 -25.71 4.49 -15.41
C ASN A 5 -24.28 3.96 -15.24
N LEU A 6 -23.43 4.12 -16.25
CA LEU A 6 -22.02 3.72 -16.17
C LEU A 6 -21.20 4.61 -15.23
N VAL A 7 -21.45 5.92 -15.22
CA VAL A 7 -20.85 6.82 -14.22
C VAL A 7 -21.23 6.38 -12.81
N ALA A 8 -22.49 6.02 -12.58
CA ALA A 8 -22.95 5.52 -11.28
C ALA A 8 -22.29 4.18 -10.89
N ILE A 9 -22.10 3.26 -11.85
CA ILE A 9 -21.36 2.01 -11.64
C ILE A 9 -19.94 2.30 -11.15
N GLY A 10 -19.19 3.13 -11.89
CA GLY A 10 -17.81 3.48 -11.52
C GLY A 10 -17.71 4.14 -10.15
N CYS A 11 -18.64 5.04 -9.82
CA CYS A 11 -18.71 5.69 -8.50
C CYS A 11 -18.86 4.68 -7.36
N LEU A 12 -19.78 3.71 -7.49
CA LEU A 12 -19.98 2.69 -6.46
C LEU A 12 -18.78 1.75 -6.39
N GLY A 13 -18.29 1.28 -7.54
CA GLY A 13 -17.20 0.31 -7.64
C GLY A 13 -15.95 0.78 -6.92
N ILE A 14 -15.44 1.96 -7.26
CA ILE A 14 -14.21 2.48 -6.65
C ILE A 14 -14.39 2.84 -5.18
N THR A 15 -15.57 3.35 -4.80
CA THR A 15 -15.85 3.70 -3.40
C THR A 15 -15.91 2.43 -2.54
N ALA A 16 -16.63 1.40 -2.99
CA ALA A 16 -16.70 0.12 -2.33
C ALA A 16 -15.32 -0.54 -2.23
N GLN A 17 -14.56 -0.57 -3.33
CA GLN A 17 -13.19 -1.09 -3.33
C GLN A 17 -12.32 -0.36 -2.29
N LEU A 18 -12.20 0.96 -2.37
CA LEU A 18 -11.33 1.74 -1.47
C LEU A 18 -11.72 1.55 0.01
N VAL A 19 -13.01 1.58 0.32
CA VAL A 19 -13.52 1.42 1.70
C VAL A 19 -13.27 0.01 2.21
N ILE A 20 -13.64 -1.03 1.45
CA ILE A 20 -13.46 -2.43 1.87
C ILE A 20 -11.98 -2.73 2.06
N MET A 21 -11.12 -2.26 1.14
CA MET A 21 -9.67 -2.40 1.30
C MET A 21 -9.17 -1.71 2.58
N ARG A 22 -9.65 -0.50 2.89
CA ARG A 22 -9.26 0.24 4.10
C ARG A 22 -9.69 -0.46 5.39
N GLU A 23 -10.90 -1.02 5.44
CA GLU A 23 -11.37 -1.79 6.58
C GLU A 23 -10.59 -3.08 6.77
N LEU A 24 -10.31 -3.81 5.67
CA LEU A 24 -9.49 -5.03 5.72
C LEU A 24 -8.05 -4.72 6.15
N ILE A 25 -7.42 -3.66 5.65
CA ILE A 25 -6.07 -3.26 6.13
C ILE A 25 -6.10 -3.03 7.64
N THR A 26 -7.11 -2.28 8.13
CA THR A 26 -7.24 -1.96 9.56
C THR A 26 -7.54 -3.19 10.40
N ALA A 27 -8.40 -4.11 9.92
CA ALA A 27 -8.72 -5.33 10.63
C ALA A 27 -7.54 -6.31 10.64
N PHE A 28 -6.70 -6.32 9.61
CA PHE A 28 -5.64 -7.31 9.44
C PHE A 28 -4.23 -6.79 9.77
N SER A 29 -4.08 -5.51 10.13
CA SER A 29 -2.76 -4.85 10.22
C SER A 29 -1.97 -4.98 8.91
N GLY A 30 -2.67 -4.80 7.79
CA GLY A 30 -2.12 -5.00 6.45
C GLY A 30 -1.06 -3.96 6.09
N ASN A 31 -0.10 -4.37 5.25
CA ASN A 31 0.88 -3.48 4.64
C ASN A 31 0.66 -3.37 3.12
N GLU A 32 1.56 -2.70 2.40
CA GLU A 32 1.42 -2.52 0.95
C GLU A 32 1.41 -3.85 0.17
N LEU A 33 2.03 -4.91 0.71
CA LEU A 33 2.00 -6.25 0.12
C LEU A 33 0.63 -6.92 0.29
N SER A 34 0.02 -6.72 1.46
CA SER A 34 -1.37 -7.11 1.72
C SER A 34 -2.31 -6.43 0.72
N ILE A 35 -2.12 -5.14 0.45
CA ILE A 35 -2.92 -4.37 -0.53
C ILE A 35 -2.82 -5.01 -1.93
N ALA A 36 -1.63 -5.40 -2.37
CA ALA A 36 -1.46 -6.02 -3.69
C ALA A 36 -2.28 -7.32 -3.84
N VAL A 37 -2.30 -8.17 -2.80
CA VAL A 37 -3.11 -9.39 -2.76
C VAL A 37 -4.59 -9.06 -2.74
N MET A 38 -5.00 -8.13 -1.88
CA MET A 38 -6.40 -7.79 -1.72
C MET A 38 -7.01 -7.17 -3.00
N LEU A 39 -6.26 -6.27 -3.66
CA LEU A 39 -6.64 -5.69 -4.96
C LEU A 39 -6.63 -6.75 -6.06
N SER A 40 -5.65 -7.65 -6.09
CA SER A 40 -5.63 -8.75 -7.06
C SER A 40 -6.87 -9.63 -6.94
N VAL A 41 -7.29 -9.97 -5.72
CA VAL A 41 -8.53 -10.73 -5.46
C VAL A 41 -9.76 -9.96 -5.94
N TRP A 42 -9.88 -8.66 -5.61
CA TRP A 42 -10.98 -7.83 -6.10
C TRP A 42 -11.06 -7.84 -7.64
N ILE A 43 -9.94 -7.52 -8.31
CA ILE A 43 -9.88 -7.40 -9.76
C ILE A 43 -10.15 -8.76 -10.43
N ALA A 44 -9.70 -9.88 -9.84
CA ALA A 44 -9.99 -11.22 -10.34
C ALA A 44 -11.49 -11.57 -10.26
N CYS A 45 -12.15 -11.21 -9.15
CA CYS A 45 -13.60 -11.39 -9.01
C CYS A 45 -14.39 -10.52 -9.99
N GLU A 46 -13.92 -9.29 -10.21
CA GLU A 46 -14.49 -8.38 -11.19
C GLU A 46 -14.36 -8.91 -12.62
N ALA A 47 -13.18 -9.43 -12.98
CA ALA A 47 -12.94 -10.12 -14.25
C ALA A 47 -13.90 -11.32 -14.43
N ALA A 48 -14.08 -12.12 -13.38
CA ALA A 48 -15.00 -13.25 -13.39
C ALA A 48 -16.45 -12.81 -13.63
N GLY A 49 -16.89 -11.70 -13.02
CA GLY A 49 -18.21 -11.10 -13.23
C GLY A 49 -18.43 -10.66 -14.67
N ALA A 50 -17.46 -9.93 -15.24
CA ALA A 50 -17.51 -9.48 -16.63
C ALA A 50 -17.54 -10.66 -17.63
N LEU A 51 -16.70 -11.68 -17.41
CA LEU A 51 -16.67 -12.88 -18.26
C LEU A 51 -17.93 -13.73 -18.14
N ALA A 52 -18.50 -13.85 -16.93
CA ALA A 52 -19.72 -14.60 -16.71
C ALA A 52 -20.91 -13.94 -17.44
N LEU A 53 -21.08 -12.62 -17.28
CA LEU A 53 -22.18 -11.94 -17.97
C LEU A 53 -21.94 -11.82 -19.48
N SER A 54 -20.69 -11.71 -19.94
CA SER A 54 -20.36 -11.77 -21.37
C SER A 54 -20.96 -13.01 -22.06
N ARG A 55 -20.88 -14.18 -21.40
CA ARG A 55 -21.44 -15.44 -21.92
C ARG A 55 -22.96 -15.50 -21.82
N LEU A 56 -23.57 -14.80 -20.87
CA LEU A 56 -25.01 -14.83 -20.61
C LEU A 56 -25.77 -13.65 -21.24
N ALA A 57 -25.07 -12.69 -21.83
CA ALA A 57 -25.62 -11.43 -22.34
C ALA A 57 -26.72 -11.63 -23.40
N HIS A 58 -26.70 -12.76 -24.13
CA HIS A 58 -27.70 -13.08 -25.15
C HIS A 58 -29.01 -13.66 -24.58
N ARG A 59 -29.04 -14.06 -23.30
CA ARG A 59 -30.17 -14.83 -22.73
C ARG A 59 -31.33 -13.99 -22.20
N ARG A 60 -31.11 -12.71 -21.87
CA ARG A 60 -32.14 -11.79 -21.38
C ARG A 60 -31.87 -10.37 -21.85
N ASN A 61 -32.88 -9.52 -21.75
CA ASN A 61 -32.75 -8.10 -22.04
C ASN A 61 -31.70 -7.44 -21.12
N PRO A 62 -30.73 -6.67 -21.65
CA PRO A 62 -29.72 -5.95 -20.87
C PRO A 62 -30.28 -5.12 -19.71
N ALA A 63 -31.47 -4.52 -19.88
CA ALA A 63 -32.12 -3.74 -18.82
C ALA A 63 -32.51 -4.60 -17.61
N GLN A 64 -32.95 -5.85 -17.83
CA GLN A 64 -33.30 -6.76 -16.73
C GLN A 64 -32.08 -7.23 -15.96
N TRP A 65 -30.98 -7.51 -16.67
CA TRP A 65 -29.70 -7.83 -16.04
C TRP A 65 -29.18 -6.65 -15.23
N PHE A 66 -29.22 -5.44 -15.81
CA PHE A 66 -28.78 -4.22 -15.14
C PHE A 66 -29.56 -4.00 -13.83
N ASP A 67 -30.90 -4.09 -13.89
CA ASP A 67 -31.72 -3.85 -12.71
C ASP A 67 -31.43 -4.82 -11.55
N ALA A 68 -31.36 -6.12 -11.86
CA ALA A 68 -31.11 -7.15 -10.86
C ALA A 68 -29.71 -7.00 -10.23
N LEU A 69 -28.70 -6.75 -11.07
CA LEU A 69 -27.32 -6.59 -10.62
C LEU A 69 -27.10 -5.28 -9.87
N ALA A 70 -27.80 -4.20 -10.21
CA ALA A 70 -27.67 -2.91 -9.53
C ALA A 70 -28.20 -2.99 -8.10
N PHE A 71 -29.38 -3.62 -7.92
CA PHE A 71 -29.94 -3.89 -6.60
C PHE A 71 -29.00 -4.76 -5.77
N LEU A 72 -28.53 -5.86 -6.35
CA LEU A 72 -27.63 -6.78 -5.66
C LEU A 72 -26.32 -6.09 -5.28
N SER A 73 -25.68 -5.37 -6.22
CA SER A 73 -24.39 -4.70 -6.01
C SER A 73 -24.46 -3.63 -4.92
N ALA A 74 -25.51 -2.81 -4.90
CA ALA A 74 -25.72 -1.82 -3.84
C ALA A 74 -25.83 -2.49 -2.45
N GLY A 75 -26.66 -3.53 -2.34
CA GLY A 75 -26.86 -4.25 -1.08
C GLY A 75 -25.61 -4.96 -0.57
N VAL A 76 -24.95 -5.74 -1.44
CA VAL A 76 -23.75 -6.50 -1.05
C VAL A 76 -22.56 -5.58 -0.75
N SER A 77 -22.44 -4.42 -1.41
CA SER A 77 -21.37 -3.45 -1.13
C SER A 77 -21.52 -2.83 0.27
N VAL A 78 -22.75 -2.45 0.65
CA VAL A 78 -23.04 -1.95 2.01
C VAL A 78 -22.79 -3.04 3.06
N ALA A 79 -23.22 -4.28 2.79
CA ALA A 79 -23.00 -5.41 3.70
C ALA A 79 -21.53 -5.85 3.80
N ALA A 80 -20.72 -5.62 2.76
CA ALA A 80 -19.32 -5.97 2.74
C ALA A 80 -18.47 -5.13 3.71
N VAL A 81 -18.89 -3.92 4.08
CA VAL A 81 -18.17 -3.07 5.05
C VAL A 81 -18.11 -3.71 6.45
N PRO A 82 -19.25 -4.04 7.10
CA PRO A 82 -19.17 -4.74 8.39
C PRO A 82 -18.58 -6.15 8.26
N ALA A 83 -18.75 -6.82 7.12
CA ALA A 83 -18.12 -8.11 6.86
C ALA A 83 -16.58 -8.00 6.78
N ALA A 84 -16.04 -6.92 6.23
CA ALA A 84 -14.60 -6.63 6.21
C ALA A 84 -14.04 -6.47 7.62
N ILE A 85 -14.73 -5.68 8.47
CA ILE A 85 -14.33 -5.46 9.86
C ILE A 85 -14.38 -6.77 10.65
N LEU A 86 -15.45 -7.57 10.48
CA LEU A 86 -15.62 -8.83 11.20
C LEU A 86 -14.93 -10.02 10.53
N GLY A 87 -14.24 -9.81 9.40
CA GLY A 87 -13.70 -10.88 8.56
C GLY A 87 -12.74 -11.82 9.27
N ARG A 88 -11.99 -11.33 10.26
CA ARG A 88 -11.12 -12.16 11.12
C ARG A 88 -11.88 -13.28 11.83
N ARG A 89 -13.12 -13.01 12.27
CA ARG A 89 -13.95 -14.00 12.97
C ARG A 89 -14.40 -15.13 12.05
N LEU A 90 -14.55 -14.87 10.75
CA LEU A 90 -14.93 -15.90 9.77
C LEU A 90 -13.89 -17.01 9.67
N VAL A 91 -12.64 -16.72 10.02
CA VAL A 91 -11.52 -17.66 10.00
C VAL A 91 -11.05 -18.05 11.41
N GLY A 92 -11.81 -17.69 12.45
CA GLY A 92 -11.48 -18.00 13.85
C GLY A 92 -10.26 -17.26 14.39
N ALA A 93 -9.77 -16.22 13.70
CA ALA A 93 -8.57 -15.49 14.09
C ALA A 93 -8.85 -14.53 15.25
N LEU A 94 -7.94 -14.50 16.22
CA LEU A 94 -8.04 -13.60 17.36
C LEU A 94 -7.69 -12.16 16.96
N PRO A 95 -8.24 -11.14 17.65
CA PRO A 95 -7.79 -9.76 17.48
C PRO A 95 -6.30 -9.63 17.80
N GLY A 96 -5.55 -8.93 16.94
CA GLY A 96 -4.09 -8.76 17.09
C GLY A 96 -3.23 -9.94 16.62
N GLU A 97 -3.82 -11.10 16.27
CA GLU A 97 -3.07 -12.20 15.66
C GLU A 97 -2.52 -11.79 14.28
N THR A 98 -1.28 -12.14 13.95
CA THR A 98 -0.76 -11.85 12.61
C THR A 98 -1.23 -12.93 11.65
N LEU A 99 -2.02 -12.55 10.65
CA LEU A 99 -2.54 -13.51 9.67
C LEU A 99 -1.63 -13.62 8.46
N GLY A 100 -1.38 -14.86 8.05
CA GLY A 100 -0.62 -15.13 6.83
C GLY A 100 -1.36 -14.61 5.58
N ILE A 101 -0.59 -14.23 4.57
CA ILE A 101 -1.11 -13.76 3.26
C ILE A 101 -2.19 -14.67 2.64
N PRO A 102 -2.13 -16.02 2.71
CA PRO A 102 -3.16 -16.87 2.12
C PRO A 102 -4.51 -16.71 2.81
N LEU A 103 -4.51 -16.58 4.15
CA LEU A 103 -5.73 -16.42 4.92
C LEU A 103 -6.33 -15.02 4.72
N LEU A 104 -5.48 -14.00 4.63
CA LEU A 104 -5.89 -12.66 4.21
C LEU A 104 -6.56 -12.69 2.82
N GLY A 105 -5.93 -13.38 1.85
CA GLY A 105 -6.49 -13.55 0.51
C GLY A 105 -7.84 -14.27 0.53
N LEU A 106 -7.99 -15.30 1.36
CA LEU A 106 -9.26 -16.02 1.54
C LEU A 106 -10.35 -15.13 2.15
N VAL A 107 -10.06 -14.40 3.23
CA VAL A 107 -11.06 -13.49 3.82
C VAL A 107 -11.43 -12.40 2.82
N THR A 108 -10.45 -11.85 2.10
CA THR A 108 -10.71 -10.86 1.06
C THR A 108 -11.61 -11.43 -0.02
N LEU A 109 -11.38 -12.68 -0.43
CA LEU A 109 -12.24 -13.37 -1.39
C LEU A 109 -13.67 -13.49 -0.84
N ILE A 110 -13.85 -13.93 0.40
CA ILE A 110 -15.18 -14.09 1.02
C ILE A 110 -15.93 -12.74 1.08
N VAL A 111 -15.25 -11.67 1.48
CA VAL A 111 -15.86 -10.35 1.68
C VAL A 111 -16.08 -9.60 0.36
N ALA A 112 -15.09 -9.64 -0.55
CA ALA A 112 -15.08 -8.82 -1.75
C ALA A 112 -15.66 -9.53 -2.99
N CYS A 113 -15.81 -10.86 -2.99
CA CYS A 113 -16.23 -11.61 -4.17
C CYS A 113 -17.57 -11.13 -4.72
N LEU A 114 -18.62 -11.03 -3.89
CA LEU A 114 -19.94 -10.61 -4.36
C LEU A 114 -19.97 -9.13 -4.84
N PRO A 115 -19.44 -8.14 -4.08
CA PRO A 115 -19.34 -6.77 -4.58
C PRO A 115 -18.57 -6.65 -5.89
N ALA A 116 -17.38 -7.25 -5.99
CA ALA A 116 -16.53 -7.14 -7.16
C ALA A 116 -17.12 -7.88 -8.38
N PHE A 117 -17.65 -9.09 -8.18
CA PHE A 117 -18.29 -9.87 -9.25
C PHE A 117 -19.51 -9.13 -9.81
N THR A 118 -20.36 -8.57 -8.94
CA THR A 118 -21.53 -7.82 -9.38
C THR A 118 -21.15 -6.52 -10.08
N HIS A 119 -20.07 -5.85 -9.66
CA HIS A 119 -19.51 -4.69 -10.35
C HIS A 119 -19.08 -5.02 -11.79
N GLY A 120 -18.27 -6.07 -11.97
CA GLY A 120 -17.83 -6.50 -13.31
C GLY A 120 -18.97 -6.93 -14.22
N ALA A 121 -19.99 -7.59 -13.66
CA ALA A 121 -21.21 -7.92 -14.39
C ALA A 121 -22.02 -6.66 -14.74
N LEU A 122 -22.13 -5.69 -13.83
CA LEU A 122 -22.81 -4.41 -14.07
C LEU A 122 -22.21 -3.62 -15.23
N PHE A 123 -20.87 -3.61 -15.35
CA PHE A 123 -20.20 -3.00 -16.49
C PHE A 123 -20.69 -3.56 -17.83
N VAL A 124 -20.81 -4.88 -17.93
CA VAL A 124 -21.29 -5.58 -19.13
C VAL A 124 -22.77 -5.31 -19.39
N ALA A 125 -23.60 -5.31 -18.34
CA ALA A 125 -25.02 -4.98 -18.45
C ALA A 125 -25.23 -3.52 -18.90
N GLY A 126 -24.46 -2.58 -18.33
CA GLY A 126 -24.48 -1.16 -18.67
C GLY A 126 -24.06 -0.90 -20.11
N ALA A 127 -23.03 -1.59 -20.60
CA ALA A 127 -22.63 -1.54 -22.01
C ALA A 127 -23.74 -2.03 -22.94
N GLY A 128 -24.56 -3.00 -22.51
CA GLY A 128 -25.72 -3.49 -23.26
C GLY A 128 -26.90 -2.52 -23.33
N LEU A 129 -26.90 -1.43 -22.55
CA LEU A 129 -27.96 -0.41 -22.59
C LEU A 129 -27.79 0.61 -23.73
N PHE A 130 -26.63 0.62 -24.41
CA PHE A 130 -26.46 1.45 -25.60
C PHE A 130 -27.28 0.90 -26.76
N GLN A 131 -28.01 1.78 -27.46
CA GLN A 131 -28.80 1.38 -28.62
C GLN A 131 -27.89 0.97 -29.77
N PRO A 132 -28.15 -0.19 -30.41
CA PRO A 132 -27.36 -0.65 -31.55
C PRO A 132 -27.73 0.15 -32.81
N ASP A 133 -27.07 1.29 -33.01
CA ASP A 133 -27.05 2.03 -34.28
C ASP A 133 -25.69 1.84 -35.00
N ARG A 134 -25.42 2.62 -36.06
CA ARG A 134 -24.14 2.69 -36.81
C ARG A 134 -22.89 2.83 -35.91
N THR A 135 -23.04 3.12 -34.62
CA THR A 135 -22.00 3.28 -33.59
C THR A 135 -21.66 2.00 -32.82
N SER A 136 -22.20 0.84 -33.18
CA SER A 136 -21.96 -0.46 -32.51
C SER A 136 -20.47 -0.79 -32.28
N SER A 137 -19.59 -0.40 -33.21
CA SER A 137 -18.14 -0.58 -33.09
C SER A 137 -17.50 0.24 -31.95
N THR A 138 -18.14 1.32 -31.50
CA THR A 138 -17.62 2.24 -30.47
C THR A 138 -18.15 1.95 -29.06
N ILE A 139 -19.15 1.09 -28.90
CA ILE A 139 -19.83 0.83 -27.62
C ILE A 139 -18.86 0.41 -26.50
N PRO A 140 -17.90 -0.53 -26.69
CA PRO A 140 -16.98 -0.88 -25.60
C PRO A 140 -16.12 0.31 -25.13
N GLY A 141 -15.66 1.14 -26.07
CA GLY A 141 -14.88 2.35 -25.75
C GLY A 141 -15.72 3.39 -25.01
N GLN A 142 -16.98 3.60 -25.42
CA GLN A 142 -17.91 4.49 -24.71
C GLN A 142 -18.24 3.95 -23.30
N ALA A 143 -18.42 2.64 -23.15
CA ALA A 143 -18.69 2.03 -21.86
C ALA A 143 -17.53 2.25 -20.88
N TYR A 144 -16.30 1.97 -21.33
CA TYR A 144 -15.08 2.18 -20.55
C TYR A 144 -14.85 3.67 -20.23
N LEU A 145 -15.20 4.58 -21.15
CA LEU A 145 -15.11 6.02 -20.92
C LEU A 145 -16.01 6.50 -19.78
N TRP A 146 -17.29 6.13 -19.80
CA TRP A 146 -18.25 6.64 -18.82
C TRP A 146 -18.11 6.00 -17.45
N GLU A 147 -17.77 4.71 -17.40
CA GLU A 147 -17.42 4.05 -16.13
C GLU A 147 -16.15 4.66 -15.54
N GLY A 148 -15.08 4.79 -16.35
CA GLY A 148 -13.83 5.40 -15.93
C GLY A 148 -14.00 6.84 -15.43
N ALA A 149 -14.93 7.61 -16.02
CA ALA A 149 -15.26 8.96 -15.55
C ALA A 149 -15.89 8.95 -14.15
N GLY A 150 -16.83 8.02 -13.89
CA GLY A 150 -17.39 7.82 -12.56
C GLY A 150 -16.33 7.42 -11.53
N THR A 151 -15.49 6.47 -11.92
CA THR A 151 -14.36 6.00 -11.10
C THR A 151 -13.38 7.14 -10.77
N ALA A 152 -13.00 7.97 -11.74
CA ALA A 152 -12.12 9.12 -11.52
C ALA A 152 -12.75 10.18 -10.59
N LEU A 153 -14.03 10.48 -10.77
CA LEU A 153 -14.78 11.44 -9.93
C LEU A 153 -14.87 10.96 -8.48
N ALA A 154 -15.31 9.71 -8.27
CA ALA A 154 -15.46 9.16 -6.93
C ALA A 154 -14.11 8.94 -6.23
N ALA A 155 -13.08 8.42 -6.92
CA ALA A 155 -11.74 8.28 -6.34
C ALA A 155 -11.20 9.62 -5.82
N THR A 156 -11.39 10.70 -6.59
CA THR A 156 -10.98 12.04 -6.21
C THR A 156 -11.80 12.55 -5.02
N ALA A 157 -13.12 12.46 -5.07
CA ALA A 157 -14.00 12.95 -3.99
C ALA A 157 -13.77 12.20 -2.66
N VAL A 158 -13.64 10.87 -2.72
CA VAL A 158 -13.35 10.03 -1.55
C VAL A 158 -12.01 10.43 -0.95
N SER A 159 -10.97 10.54 -1.76
CA SER A 159 -9.61 10.71 -1.26
C SER A 159 -9.26 12.12 -0.81
N PHE A 160 -9.86 13.16 -1.41
CA PHE A 160 -9.58 14.56 -1.08
C PHE A 160 -10.55 15.18 -0.08
N GLY A 161 -11.39 14.40 0.59
CA GLY A 161 -12.16 14.93 1.71
C GLY A 161 -13.16 13.98 2.36
N LEU A 162 -13.90 13.19 1.58
CA LEU A 162 -14.99 12.40 2.14
C LEU A 162 -14.48 11.30 3.07
N ALA A 163 -13.36 10.64 2.73
CA ALA A 163 -12.77 9.57 3.53
C ALA A 163 -12.23 10.01 4.90
N ALA A 164 -11.98 11.30 5.11
CA ALA A 164 -11.55 11.86 6.39
C ALA A 164 -12.72 12.40 7.23
N ARG A 165 -13.92 12.54 6.64
CA ARG A 165 -15.09 13.17 7.27
C ARG A 165 -16.25 12.21 7.53
N LEU A 166 -16.40 11.20 6.67
CA LEU A 166 -17.49 10.24 6.74
C LEU A 166 -16.95 8.88 7.21
N SER A 167 -17.78 8.13 7.93
CA SER A 167 -17.57 6.72 8.20
C SER A 167 -17.50 5.91 6.91
N SER A 168 -16.83 4.77 6.97
CA SER A 168 -16.71 3.82 5.87
C SER A 168 -18.07 3.35 5.38
N LEU A 169 -19.00 3.09 6.30
CA LEU A 169 -20.36 2.69 5.95
C LEU A 169 -21.14 3.82 5.26
N ALA A 170 -20.99 5.07 5.73
CA ALA A 170 -21.64 6.23 5.13
C ALA A 170 -21.16 6.47 3.69
N LEU A 171 -19.87 6.29 3.42
CA LEU A 171 -19.30 6.46 2.08
C LEU A 171 -19.90 5.49 1.05
N VAL A 172 -19.95 4.20 1.39
CA VAL A 172 -20.49 3.18 0.48
C VAL A 172 -22.01 3.36 0.32
N ALA A 173 -22.71 3.68 1.39
CA ALA A 173 -24.13 3.99 1.34
C ALA A 173 -24.43 5.20 0.42
N LEU A 174 -23.64 6.27 0.52
CA LEU A 174 -23.76 7.45 -0.34
C LEU A 174 -23.46 7.10 -1.82
N ALA A 175 -22.43 6.30 -2.08
CA ALA A 175 -22.06 5.89 -3.44
C ALA A 175 -23.08 4.93 -4.08
N ALA A 176 -23.94 4.27 -3.30
CA ALA A 176 -25.04 3.46 -3.82
C ALA A 176 -26.23 4.29 -4.34
N VAL A 177 -26.39 5.55 -3.90
CA VAL A 177 -27.53 6.40 -4.25
C VAL A 177 -27.61 6.70 -5.76
N PRO A 178 -26.53 7.07 -6.49
CA PRO A 178 -26.60 7.30 -7.92
C PRO A 178 -27.01 6.04 -8.70
N LEU A 179 -26.55 4.87 -8.28
CA LEU A 179 -26.91 3.60 -8.89
C LEU A 179 -28.39 3.28 -8.63
N ALA A 180 -28.91 3.67 -7.47
CA ALA A 180 -30.33 3.56 -7.16
C ALA A 180 -31.21 4.48 -8.01
N ALA A 181 -30.76 5.73 -8.22
CA ALA A 181 -31.44 6.67 -9.11
C ALA A 181 -31.41 6.23 -10.58
N ALA A 182 -30.32 5.58 -11.02
CA ALA A 182 -30.18 5.05 -12.37
C ALA A 182 -31.25 3.99 -12.74
N LEU A 183 -31.81 3.28 -11.75
CA LEU A 183 -32.92 2.33 -11.95
C LEU A 183 -34.27 2.98 -12.24
N LEU A 184 -34.44 4.27 -11.93
CA LEU A 184 -35.64 5.01 -12.33
C LEU A 184 -35.69 5.28 -13.84
N LEU A 185 -34.52 5.23 -14.49
CA LEU A 185 -34.34 5.54 -15.89
C LEU A 185 -34.53 4.32 -16.79
N THR A 186 -34.71 3.11 -16.24
CA THR A 186 -35.06 1.91 -17.01
C THR A 186 -36.58 1.81 -17.23
N GLY A 187 -37.01 1.15 -18.31
CA GLY A 187 -38.36 1.22 -18.89
C GLY A 187 -39.53 0.60 -18.10
N ARG A 188 -39.49 0.62 -16.76
CA ARG A 188 -40.52 0.04 -15.87
C ARG A 188 -41.81 0.85 -15.76
N THR A 189 -42.89 0.21 -15.30
CA THR A 189 -44.17 0.88 -14.97
C THR A 189 -44.05 1.77 -13.73
N ARG A 190 -44.95 2.75 -13.57
CA ARG A 190 -44.86 3.78 -12.52
C ARG A 190 -44.89 3.20 -11.10
N ALA A 191 -45.68 2.14 -10.86
CA ALA A 191 -45.81 1.49 -9.55
C ALA A 191 -44.57 0.66 -9.17
N GLU A 192 -44.00 -0.08 -10.12
CA GLU A 192 -42.76 -0.87 -9.95
C GLU A 192 -41.54 0.04 -9.71
N LYS A 193 -41.53 1.23 -10.34
CA LYS A 193 -40.52 2.27 -10.11
C LYS A 193 -40.57 2.80 -8.69
N THR A 194 -41.75 3.12 -8.15
CA THR A 194 -41.91 3.63 -6.77
C THR A 194 -41.55 2.59 -5.71
N GLY A 195 -41.93 1.32 -5.88
CA GLY A 195 -41.60 0.26 -4.93
C GLY A 195 -40.11 -0.09 -4.92
N ALA A 196 -39.49 -0.21 -6.11
CA ALA A 196 -38.04 -0.45 -6.22
C ALA A 196 -37.22 0.75 -5.72
N LEU A 197 -37.67 1.98 -5.97
CA LEU A 197 -37.03 3.20 -5.47
C LEU A 197 -37.04 3.28 -3.95
N PHE A 198 -38.19 3.02 -3.33
CA PHE A 198 -38.32 3.07 -1.87
C PHE A 198 -37.42 2.01 -1.22
N ALA A 199 -37.46 0.76 -1.68
CA ALA A 199 -36.62 -0.31 -1.15
C ALA A 199 -35.12 -0.02 -1.30
N LEU A 200 -34.72 0.62 -2.41
CA LEU A 200 -33.33 0.82 -2.78
C LEU A 200 -32.72 2.13 -2.26
N LEU A 201 -33.53 3.16 -1.99
CA LEU A 201 -33.06 4.37 -1.30
C LEU A 201 -33.18 4.25 0.22
N ALA A 202 -34.19 3.53 0.74
CA ALA A 202 -34.39 3.40 2.18
C ALA A 202 -33.23 2.67 2.86
N LEU A 203 -32.70 1.60 2.24
CA LEU A 203 -31.60 0.82 2.83
C LEU A 203 -30.28 1.62 2.92
N PRO A 204 -29.76 2.25 1.86
CA PRO A 204 -28.60 3.12 1.94
C PRO A 204 -28.85 4.36 2.80
N ALA A 205 -30.03 4.99 2.74
CA ALA A 205 -30.34 6.13 3.60
C ALA A 205 -30.35 5.75 5.09
N LEU A 206 -30.94 4.61 5.44
CA LEU A 206 -30.91 4.07 6.80
C LEU A 206 -29.47 3.74 7.23
N ALA A 207 -28.70 3.09 6.35
CA ALA A 207 -27.29 2.78 6.60
C ALA A 207 -26.47 4.06 6.80
N PHE A 208 -26.75 5.13 6.06
CA PHE A 208 -26.09 6.43 6.20
C PHE A 208 -26.44 7.11 7.52
N VAL A 209 -27.72 7.16 7.91
CA VAL A 209 -28.19 7.77 9.16
C VAL A 209 -27.59 7.09 10.39
N PHE A 210 -27.45 5.76 10.34
CA PHE A 210 -26.89 4.98 11.45
C PHE A 210 -25.42 4.59 11.25
N ALA A 211 -24.73 5.18 10.27
CA ALA A 211 -23.42 4.72 9.81
C ALA A 211 -22.37 4.67 10.93
N ASP A 212 -22.19 5.80 11.64
CA ASP A 212 -21.18 5.91 12.70
C ASP A 212 -21.46 4.95 13.86
N ARG A 213 -22.75 4.82 14.23
CA ARG A 213 -23.16 3.91 15.31
C ARG A 213 -22.93 2.46 14.95
N LEU A 214 -23.30 2.05 13.73
CA LEU A 214 -23.11 0.69 13.24
C LEU A 214 -21.62 0.36 13.09
N GLU A 215 -20.83 1.29 12.57
CA GLU A 215 -19.38 1.12 12.44
C GLU A 215 -18.72 0.97 13.82
N HIS A 216 -19.04 1.84 14.78
CA HIS A 216 -18.53 1.74 16.15
C HIS A 216 -18.93 0.42 16.81
N LEU A 217 -20.18 -0.02 16.68
CA LEU A 217 -20.64 -1.31 17.19
C LEU A 217 -19.90 -2.49 16.54
N THR A 218 -19.59 -2.38 15.25
CA THR A 218 -18.86 -3.42 14.52
C THR A 218 -17.42 -3.51 15.00
N TRP A 219 -16.74 -2.37 15.21
CA TRP A 219 -15.40 -2.34 15.81
C TRP A 219 -15.39 -2.79 17.27
N GLN A 220 -16.40 -2.43 18.06
CA GLN A 220 -16.57 -2.93 19.42
C GLN A 220 -16.74 -4.46 19.44
N ARG A 221 -17.45 -5.03 18.46
CA ARG A 221 -17.50 -6.49 18.28
C ARG A 221 -16.15 -7.04 17.83
N HIS A 222 -15.40 -6.37 16.97
CA HIS A 222 -14.09 -6.84 16.54
C HIS A 222 -13.14 -7.09 17.73
N TRP A 223 -13.21 -6.28 18.78
CA TRP A 223 -12.34 -6.35 19.96
C TRP A 223 -13.07 -6.87 21.23
N PRO A 224 -13.40 -8.18 21.32
CA PRO A 224 -14.02 -8.74 22.52
C PRO A 224 -13.11 -8.58 23.75
N GLY A 225 -13.71 -8.25 24.90
CA GLY A 225 -12.99 -8.05 26.16
C GLY A 225 -12.22 -6.72 26.25
N GLN A 226 -12.34 -5.86 25.25
CA GLN A 226 -11.80 -4.50 25.26
C GLN A 226 -12.91 -3.49 24.96
N THR A 227 -12.73 -2.26 25.40
CA THR A 227 -13.65 -1.15 25.10
C THR A 227 -13.07 -0.29 24.00
N VAL A 228 -13.78 -0.17 22.87
CA VAL A 228 -13.42 0.76 21.81
C VAL A 228 -13.95 2.12 22.23
N SER A 229 -13.03 3.00 22.60
CA SER A 229 -13.31 4.35 23.10
C SER A 229 -13.43 5.39 21.98
N GLY A 230 -12.85 5.10 20.81
CA GLY A 230 -12.91 6.00 19.66
C GLY A 230 -12.57 5.30 18.35
N VAL A 231 -13.26 5.71 17.28
CA VAL A 231 -13.00 5.32 15.89
C VAL A 231 -12.87 6.63 15.10
N ALA A 232 -11.68 6.90 14.58
CA ALA A 232 -11.40 8.12 13.83
C ALA A 232 -10.84 7.78 12.44
N ASN A 233 -11.19 8.60 11.47
CA ASN A 233 -10.69 8.50 10.10
C ASN A 233 -9.79 9.70 9.80
N SER A 234 -8.57 9.43 9.35
CA SER A 234 -7.67 10.46 8.82
C SER A 234 -7.47 10.29 7.31
N ALA A 235 -6.79 11.25 6.70
CA ALA A 235 -6.32 11.10 5.32
C ALA A 235 -5.16 10.08 5.18
N TYR A 236 -4.62 9.56 6.29
CA TYR A 236 -3.52 8.60 6.31
C TYR A 236 -3.96 7.19 6.69
N GLY A 237 -5.10 7.02 7.35
CA GLY A 237 -5.50 5.70 7.84
C GLY A 237 -6.68 5.76 8.78
N LYS A 238 -7.09 4.60 9.28
CA LYS A 238 -8.07 4.50 10.37
C LYS A 238 -7.33 4.41 11.69
N ILE A 239 -7.84 5.12 12.69
CA ILE A 239 -7.28 5.18 14.04
C ILE A 239 -8.33 4.60 15.00
N LEU A 240 -7.92 3.65 15.83
CA LEU A 240 -8.76 3.02 16.85
C LEU A 240 -8.15 3.26 18.22
N SER A 241 -8.94 3.77 19.16
CA SER A 241 -8.54 3.94 20.55
C SER A 241 -9.23 2.88 21.40
N ILE A 242 -8.47 1.94 21.94
CA ILE A 242 -8.98 0.80 22.72
C ILE A 242 -8.48 0.87 24.15
N THR A 243 -9.32 0.44 25.09
CA THR A 243 -8.98 0.36 26.52
C THR A 243 -9.25 -1.03 27.06
N ARG A 244 -8.27 -1.60 27.77
CA ARG A 244 -8.36 -2.90 28.43
C ARG A 244 -7.72 -2.82 29.82
N ALA A 245 -8.49 -3.12 30.86
CA ALA A 245 -8.00 -3.19 32.26
C ALA A 245 -7.15 -1.96 32.69
N GLY A 246 -7.58 -0.74 32.31
CA GLY A 246 -6.86 0.50 32.61
C GLY A 246 -5.74 0.87 31.64
N GLN A 247 -5.28 -0.05 30.78
CA GLN A 247 -4.34 0.25 29.70
C GLN A 247 -5.08 0.82 28.49
N ARG A 248 -4.58 1.95 27.97
CA ARG A 248 -5.07 2.58 26.74
C ARG A 248 -4.10 2.34 25.60
N GLN A 249 -4.61 1.97 24.44
CA GLN A 249 -3.83 1.76 23.23
C GLN A 249 -4.43 2.52 22.06
N VAL A 250 -3.57 3.10 21.23
CA VAL A 250 -3.95 3.69 19.94
C VAL A 250 -3.39 2.80 18.85
N LEU A 251 -4.28 2.31 17.99
CA LEU A 251 -3.94 1.54 16.80
C LEU A 251 -4.04 2.44 15.57
N PHE A 252 -3.04 2.39 14.70
CA PHE A 252 -3.08 3.01 13.39
C PHE A 252 -3.05 1.92 12.31
N ALA A 253 -4.06 1.91 11.43
CA ALA A 253 -4.24 0.87 10.42
C ALA A 253 -4.16 -0.57 10.99
N GLY A 254 -4.67 -0.76 12.21
CA GLY A 254 -4.69 -2.05 12.91
C GLY A 254 -3.48 -2.35 13.78
N SER A 255 -2.35 -1.67 13.56
CA SER A 255 -1.12 -1.89 14.32
C SER A 255 -1.04 -0.96 15.54
N PRO A 256 -0.63 -1.45 16.73
CA PRO A 256 -0.39 -0.59 17.88
C PRO A 256 0.75 0.40 17.61
N VAL A 257 0.46 1.69 17.75
CA VAL A 257 1.46 2.77 17.63
C VAL A 257 1.73 3.47 18.97
N PHE A 258 0.86 3.26 19.96
CA PHE A 258 1.00 3.82 21.29
C PHE A 258 0.26 2.97 22.33
N THR A 259 0.87 2.82 23.50
CA THR A 259 0.29 2.16 24.67
C THR A 259 0.66 2.95 25.92
N SER A 260 -0.33 3.21 26.78
CA SER A 260 -0.15 3.83 28.09
C SER A 260 -0.81 2.99 29.19
N PRO A 261 -0.11 2.71 30.31
CA PRO A 261 1.32 2.97 30.54
C PRO A 261 2.24 2.20 29.58
N ALA A 262 3.49 2.65 29.42
CA ALA A 262 4.47 2.00 28.55
C ALA A 262 4.74 0.55 28.98
N LEU A 263 4.70 -0.39 28.01
CA LEU A 263 4.88 -1.82 28.29
C LEU A 263 6.35 -2.22 28.53
N ASP A 264 7.29 -1.52 27.89
CA ASP A 264 8.72 -1.86 27.93
C ASP A 264 9.55 -0.60 28.22
N ILE A 265 9.62 -0.28 29.52
CA ILE A 265 10.35 0.88 30.03
C ILE A 265 11.85 0.71 29.80
N ALA A 266 12.39 -0.51 30.00
CA ALA A 266 13.81 -0.81 29.87
C ALA A 266 14.30 -0.54 28.45
N ARG A 267 13.58 -1.06 27.45
CA ARG A 267 13.89 -0.84 26.05
C ARG A 267 13.79 0.63 25.65
N THR A 268 12.77 1.32 26.14
CA THR A 268 12.56 2.75 25.87
C THR A 268 13.71 3.59 26.41
N GLU A 269 14.11 3.35 27.66
CA GLU A 269 15.24 4.03 28.29
C GLU A 269 16.54 3.73 27.56
N GLN A 270 16.84 2.46 27.27
CA GLN A 270 18.06 2.07 26.55
C GLN A 270 18.13 2.70 25.14
N LEU A 271 17.04 2.67 24.38
CA LEU A 271 16.99 3.19 23.02
C LEU A 271 17.29 4.70 22.94
N VAL A 272 16.85 5.46 23.94
CA VAL A 272 16.98 6.92 23.94
C VAL A 272 18.19 7.39 24.72
N ALA A 273 18.42 6.84 25.92
CA ALA A 273 19.49 7.27 26.80
C ALA A 273 20.87 6.90 26.24
N ILE A 274 21.05 5.71 25.65
CA ILE A 274 22.38 5.27 25.18
C ILE A 274 22.93 6.21 24.08
N PRO A 275 22.19 6.56 23.02
CA PRO A 275 22.66 7.56 22.05
C PRO A 275 22.97 8.93 22.67
N LEU A 276 22.13 9.39 23.62
CA LEU A 276 22.34 10.67 24.29
C LEU A 276 23.57 10.66 25.20
N LEU A 277 23.81 9.58 25.92
CA LEU A 277 24.99 9.39 26.77
C LEU A 277 26.26 9.22 25.94
N ALA A 278 26.17 8.64 24.74
CA ALA A 278 27.32 8.53 23.83
C ALA A 278 27.76 9.90 23.29
N HIS A 279 26.85 10.88 23.19
CA HIS A 279 27.17 12.26 22.84
C HIS A 279 27.70 13.01 24.07
N PRO A 280 28.76 13.84 23.97
CA PRO A 280 29.31 14.58 25.11
C PRO A 280 28.33 15.59 25.71
N ASP A 281 27.61 16.34 24.88
CA ASP A 281 26.65 17.36 25.31
C ASP A 281 25.51 17.53 24.29
N PRO A 282 24.44 16.71 24.34
CA PRO A 282 23.37 16.74 23.34
C PRO A 282 22.37 17.86 23.60
N GLU A 283 22.34 18.91 22.77
CA GLU A 283 21.40 20.03 22.92
C GLU A 283 20.14 19.84 22.09
N ARG A 284 20.29 19.45 20.82
CA ARG A 284 19.20 19.40 19.84
C ARG A 284 18.98 17.98 19.34
N VAL A 285 17.84 17.40 19.70
CA VAL A 285 17.54 15.98 19.47
C VAL A 285 16.31 15.83 18.57
N LEU A 286 16.38 14.91 17.61
CA LEU A 286 15.26 14.51 16.78
C LEU A 286 14.88 13.06 17.06
N ILE A 287 13.62 12.79 17.42
CA ILE A 287 13.08 11.43 17.51
C ILE A 287 12.09 11.21 16.36
N VAL A 288 12.34 10.16 15.57
CA VAL A 288 11.50 9.76 14.43
C VAL A 288 10.82 8.42 14.73
N GLY A 289 9.49 8.39 14.61
CA GLY A 289 8.64 7.24 14.93
C GLY A 289 7.81 7.50 16.19
N GLN A 290 7.60 6.47 17.02
CA GLN A 290 6.94 6.64 18.31
C GLN A 290 7.84 7.47 19.24
N ALA A 291 7.37 8.66 19.62
CA ALA A 291 8.11 9.56 20.51
C ALA A 291 7.38 9.85 21.84
N LEU A 292 6.05 9.77 21.86
CA LEU A 292 5.23 9.99 23.06
C LEU A 292 5.07 8.70 23.89
N GLY A 293 4.89 8.85 25.19
CA GLY A 293 4.68 7.77 26.14
C GLY A 293 5.97 7.14 26.65
N GLY A 294 7.05 7.91 26.76
CA GLY A 294 8.33 7.42 27.28
C GLY A 294 9.55 8.03 26.58
N PRO A 295 9.72 7.86 25.25
CA PRO A 295 10.95 8.31 24.57
C PRO A 295 11.23 9.81 24.74
N ALA A 296 10.20 10.66 24.63
CA ALA A 296 10.34 12.09 24.85
C ALA A 296 10.69 12.42 26.31
N ALA A 297 10.04 11.77 27.28
CA ALA A 297 10.35 11.95 28.70
C ALA A 297 11.80 11.55 29.05
N VAL A 298 12.30 10.46 28.45
CA VAL A 298 13.70 10.04 28.63
C VAL A 298 14.63 11.09 28.04
N ALA A 299 14.39 11.56 26.81
CA ALA A 299 15.23 12.57 26.19
C ALA A 299 15.27 13.89 26.99
N LEU A 300 14.11 14.37 27.44
CA LEU A 300 13.97 15.59 28.25
C LEU A 300 14.71 15.51 29.60
N ARG A 301 14.87 14.30 30.15
CA ARG A 301 15.64 14.04 31.38
C ARG A 301 17.14 14.23 31.20
N HIS A 302 17.66 14.06 29.99
CA HIS A 302 19.09 14.23 29.69
C HIS A 302 19.51 15.70 29.48
N GLY A 303 18.68 16.67 29.86
CA GLY A 303 19.03 18.09 29.82
C GLY A 303 19.04 18.71 28.42
N VAL A 304 18.43 18.04 27.43
CA VAL A 304 18.36 18.55 26.05
C VAL A 304 17.68 19.92 26.00
N SER A 305 18.22 20.84 25.21
CA SER A 305 17.70 22.21 25.02
C SER A 305 16.47 22.23 24.10
N GLN A 306 16.46 21.37 23.08
CA GLN A 306 15.34 21.25 22.15
C GLN A 306 15.16 19.80 21.70
N LEU A 307 13.98 19.26 21.99
CA LEU A 307 13.51 17.98 21.47
C LEU A 307 12.54 18.23 20.32
N VAL A 308 12.84 17.71 19.14
CA VAL A 308 11.96 17.75 17.97
C VAL A 308 11.38 16.36 17.72
N THR A 309 10.08 16.28 17.54
CA THR A 309 9.38 15.04 17.15
C THR A 309 8.46 15.31 15.96
N THR A 310 8.23 14.28 15.14
CA THR A 310 7.46 14.42 13.90
C THR A 310 6.23 13.51 13.93
N GLU A 311 5.06 14.08 13.66
CA GLU A 311 3.81 13.33 13.44
C GLU A 311 3.03 14.02 12.30
N PRO A 312 3.08 13.52 11.06
CA PRO A 312 2.41 14.15 9.93
C PRO A 312 0.87 14.09 10.00
N ASP A 313 0.29 13.10 10.70
CA ASP A 313 -1.15 12.95 10.80
C ASP A 313 -1.70 13.72 12.01
N ALA A 314 -2.33 14.87 11.76
CA ALA A 314 -2.93 15.70 12.80
C ALA A 314 -4.05 15.00 13.60
N VAL A 315 -4.76 14.06 12.98
CA VAL A 315 -5.79 13.27 13.68
C VAL A 315 -5.11 12.31 14.63
N LEU A 316 -4.09 11.57 14.16
CA LEU A 316 -3.31 10.66 15.02
C LEU A 316 -2.63 11.44 16.16
N ALA A 317 -2.04 12.59 15.87
CA ALA A 317 -1.43 13.47 16.86
C ALA A 317 -2.38 13.86 18.00
N ARG A 318 -3.67 14.05 17.69
CA ARG A 318 -4.73 14.39 18.64
C ARG A 318 -5.18 13.16 19.43
N GLU A 319 -5.39 12.03 18.76
CA GLU A 319 -5.78 10.77 19.43
C GLU A 319 -4.69 10.28 20.39
N LEU A 320 -3.41 10.42 20.03
CA LEU A 320 -2.27 10.12 20.91
C LEU A 320 -2.26 11.00 22.17
N ALA A 321 -2.53 12.31 22.02
CA ALA A 321 -2.60 13.23 23.14
C ALA A 321 -3.78 12.91 24.07
N ALA A 322 -4.94 12.52 23.50
CA ALA A 322 -6.13 12.16 24.27
C ALA A 322 -6.00 10.81 24.99
N ALA A 323 -5.29 9.84 24.38
CA ALA A 323 -5.05 8.53 24.98
C ALA A 323 -3.98 8.55 26.08
N GLY A 324 -3.15 9.59 26.11
CA GLY A 324 -2.05 9.76 27.05
C GLY A 324 -2.47 9.80 28.52
N ASP A 325 -1.52 9.44 29.39
CA ASP A 325 -1.59 9.59 30.84
C ASP A 325 -0.89 10.91 31.27
N SER A 326 -0.63 11.05 32.57
CA SER A 326 0.11 12.20 33.11
C SER A 326 1.52 12.33 32.54
N LEU A 327 2.17 11.22 32.13
CA LEU A 327 3.49 11.25 31.52
C LEU A 327 3.43 11.93 30.15
N VAL A 328 2.47 11.53 29.30
CA VAL A 328 2.27 12.18 28.00
C VAL A 328 1.87 13.64 28.17
N GLY A 329 1.02 13.95 29.16
CA GLY A 329 0.67 15.33 29.50
C GLY A 329 1.91 16.18 29.82
N ALA A 330 2.84 15.64 30.63
CA ALA A 330 4.10 16.31 30.96
C ALA A 330 5.03 16.43 29.73
N GLU A 331 5.16 15.39 28.91
CA GLU A 331 5.94 15.43 27.66
C GLU A 331 5.42 16.51 26.71
N LEU A 332 4.10 16.68 26.60
CA LEU A 332 3.47 17.67 25.72
C LEU A 332 3.55 19.10 26.27
N ALA A 333 3.59 19.26 27.60
CA ALA A 333 3.65 20.57 28.25
C ALA A 333 5.09 21.13 28.36
N ASP A 334 6.12 20.30 28.21
CA ASP A 334 7.51 20.75 28.30
C ASP A 334 7.85 21.73 27.16
N PRO A 335 8.29 22.97 27.46
CA PRO A 335 8.57 23.99 26.46
C PRO A 335 9.72 23.61 25.50
N ARG A 336 10.57 22.65 25.88
CA ARG A 336 11.69 22.16 25.05
C ARG A 336 11.21 21.18 23.99
N HIS A 337 10.02 20.61 24.13
CA HIS A 337 9.46 19.65 23.19
C HIS A 337 8.64 20.34 22.08
N ARG A 338 9.18 20.31 20.86
CA ARG A 338 8.54 20.84 19.67
C ARG A 338 8.05 19.71 18.76
N ARG A 339 6.73 19.57 18.67
CA ARG A 339 6.08 18.65 17.73
C ARG A 339 5.86 19.33 16.38
N LEU A 340 6.30 18.67 15.30
CA LEU A 340 6.12 19.16 13.94
C LEU A 340 5.18 18.24 13.15
N ALA A 341 4.18 18.84 12.52
CA ALA A 341 3.28 18.15 11.58
C ALA A 341 3.94 17.99 10.21
N ALA A 342 5.00 17.17 10.15
CA ALA A 342 5.82 17.00 8.97
C ALA A 342 6.32 15.56 8.82
N ASP A 343 6.51 15.15 7.57
CA ASP A 343 7.22 13.93 7.25
C ASP A 343 8.71 14.04 7.64
N PRO A 344 9.31 13.03 8.29
CA PRO A 344 10.68 13.12 8.80
C PRO A 344 11.72 13.29 7.68
N ARG A 345 11.58 12.59 6.54
CA ARG A 345 12.51 12.76 5.42
C ARG A 345 12.32 14.11 4.75
N ARG A 346 11.08 14.61 4.64
CA ARG A 346 10.81 15.95 4.10
C ARG A 346 11.38 17.05 5.00
N LEU A 347 11.22 16.91 6.31
CA LEU A 347 11.77 17.81 7.32
C LEU A 347 13.29 17.89 7.18
N LEU A 348 13.96 16.73 7.14
CA LEU A 348 15.41 16.63 7.01
C LEU A 348 15.92 17.01 5.62
N ALA A 349 15.09 16.98 4.58
CA ALA A 349 15.46 17.48 3.26
C ALA A 349 15.37 19.03 3.20
N GLY A 350 14.42 19.62 3.92
CA GLY A 350 14.20 21.07 4.01
C GLY A 350 15.12 21.79 5.01
N ASP A 351 14.78 23.00 5.43
CA ASP A 351 15.64 23.83 6.29
C ASP A 351 15.40 23.61 7.81
N ALA A 352 15.43 22.37 8.26
CA ALA A 352 15.19 22.03 9.67
C ALA A 352 16.40 22.31 10.59
N GLY A 353 17.49 22.89 10.08
CA GLY A 353 18.78 22.98 10.75
C GLY A 353 19.46 21.60 10.92
N ARG A 354 20.39 21.51 11.88
CA ARG A 354 21.12 20.28 12.24
C ARG A 354 20.77 19.82 13.66
N PHE A 355 21.06 18.56 13.97
CA PHE A 355 20.79 17.90 15.25
C PHE A 355 22.08 17.28 15.81
N ASP A 356 22.19 17.21 17.12
CA ASP A 356 23.28 16.50 17.79
C ASP A 356 22.99 15.01 17.85
N VAL A 357 21.73 14.65 18.07
CA VAL A 357 21.32 13.24 18.11
C VAL A 357 20.04 13.04 17.32
N ILE A 358 20.03 12.05 16.42
CA ILE A 358 18.84 11.58 15.70
C ILE A 358 18.56 10.15 16.15
N ILE A 359 17.35 9.87 16.61
CA ILE A 359 16.93 8.55 17.10
C ILE A 359 15.79 8.04 16.22
N ILE A 360 15.97 6.87 15.63
CA ILE A 360 14.95 6.18 14.85
C ILE A 360 14.37 5.05 15.71
N THR A 361 13.13 5.20 16.13
CA THR A 361 12.50 4.29 17.11
C THR A 361 11.91 3.00 16.54
N PRO A 362 11.42 2.93 15.28
CA PRO A 362 10.93 1.68 14.72
C PRO A 362 12.06 0.63 14.64
N ALA A 363 11.79 -0.61 15.06
CA ALA A 363 12.81 -1.66 15.06
C ALA A 363 13.06 -2.23 13.65
N ALA A 364 12.00 -2.49 12.88
CA ALA A 364 12.10 -3.11 11.55
C ALA A 364 11.03 -2.55 10.61
N PRO A 365 11.30 -2.50 9.29
CA PRO A 365 10.29 -2.07 8.33
C PRO A 365 9.34 -3.22 7.99
N PHE A 366 8.05 -3.00 8.23
CA PHE A 366 6.95 -3.89 7.80
C PHE A 366 6.16 -3.31 6.63
N SER A 367 6.56 -2.14 6.15
CA SER A 367 5.95 -1.41 5.05
C SER A 367 7.02 -0.71 4.22
N LEU A 368 6.70 -0.36 2.96
CA LEU A 368 7.60 0.45 2.13
C LEU A 368 7.82 1.84 2.74
N SER A 369 6.74 2.41 3.29
CA SER A 369 6.76 3.68 4.02
C SER A 369 7.67 3.67 5.26
N ALA A 370 7.88 2.52 5.91
CA ALA A 370 8.83 2.35 7.01
C ALA A 370 10.25 2.03 6.50
N ASN A 371 10.39 1.22 5.43
CA ASN A 371 11.69 0.83 4.87
C ASN A 371 12.54 2.03 4.46
N ARG A 372 11.88 3.09 3.98
CA ARG A 372 12.54 4.34 3.59
C ARG A 372 13.27 5.05 4.73
N LEU A 373 13.06 4.68 6.00
CA LEU A 373 13.81 5.22 7.13
C LEU A 373 15.16 4.52 7.34
N PHE A 374 15.36 3.36 6.70
CA PHE A 374 16.54 2.49 6.85
C PHE A 374 17.32 2.30 5.54
N SER A 375 17.03 3.09 4.50
CA SER A 375 17.74 3.03 3.23
C SER A 375 19.06 3.80 3.29
N LEU A 376 19.97 3.48 2.36
CA LEU A 376 21.23 4.22 2.19
C LEU A 376 20.99 5.71 1.96
N GLU A 377 19.96 6.07 1.20
CA GLU A 377 19.55 7.45 0.94
C GLU A 377 19.13 8.17 2.23
N ALA A 378 18.40 7.47 3.11
CA ALA A 378 17.99 8.01 4.41
C ALA A 378 19.18 8.18 5.36
N PHE A 379 20.09 7.21 5.45
CA PHE A 379 21.28 7.34 6.30
C PHE A 379 22.20 8.48 5.84
N ARG A 380 22.36 8.68 4.52
CA ARG A 380 23.07 9.86 3.98
C ARG A 380 22.35 11.17 4.28
N LEU A 381 21.02 11.16 4.32
CA LEU A 381 20.23 12.32 4.73
C LEU A 381 20.42 12.63 6.22
N TYR A 382 20.38 11.62 7.09
CA TYR A 382 20.63 11.78 8.53
C TYR A 382 22.03 12.34 8.78
N ARG A 383 23.06 11.76 8.15
CA ARG A 383 24.45 12.25 8.24
C ARG A 383 24.59 13.73 7.92
N ARG A 384 23.98 14.18 6.81
CA ARG A 384 24.02 15.61 6.40
C ARG A 384 23.33 16.56 7.38
N ARG A 385 22.45 16.03 8.23
CA ARG A 385 21.69 16.79 9.24
C ARG A 385 22.19 16.60 10.66
N LEU A 386 23.26 15.84 10.85
CA LEU A 386 23.96 15.81 12.11
C LEU A 386 24.97 16.97 12.18
N ASN A 387 25.16 17.50 13.38
CA ASN A 387 26.30 18.35 13.71
C ASN A 387 27.60 17.53 13.69
N PRO A 388 28.79 18.17 13.60
CA PRO A 388 30.06 17.50 13.90
C PRO A 388 29.97 16.80 15.27
N GLY A 389 30.49 15.58 15.38
CA GLY A 389 30.31 14.72 16.57
C GLY A 389 28.88 14.17 16.79
N GLY A 390 27.90 14.53 15.95
CA GLY A 390 26.52 14.10 16.10
C GLY A 390 26.32 12.59 15.92
N ILE A 391 25.31 12.03 16.57
CA ILE A 391 25.08 10.59 16.68
C ILE A 391 23.71 10.20 16.12
N LEU A 392 23.69 9.17 15.27
CA LEU A 392 22.48 8.47 14.86
C LEU A 392 22.31 7.20 15.71
N GLY A 393 21.17 7.07 16.40
CA GLY A 393 20.75 5.86 17.11
C GLY A 393 19.65 5.11 16.36
N LEU A 394 19.85 3.82 16.08
CA LEU A 394 18.89 2.99 15.36
C LEU A 394 18.47 1.77 16.20
N ASN A 395 17.17 1.68 16.49
CA ASN A 395 16.57 0.46 17.04
C ASN A 395 16.60 -0.66 16.00
N CYS A 396 16.94 -1.88 16.37
CA CYS A 396 16.91 -3.05 15.50
C CYS A 396 16.04 -4.19 16.08
N PRO A 397 15.56 -5.13 15.24
CA PRO A 397 14.80 -6.26 15.75
C PRO A 397 15.71 -7.20 16.56
N GLY A 398 15.14 -7.85 17.56
CA GLY A 398 15.85 -8.77 18.46
C GLY A 398 15.41 -8.59 19.91
N SER A 399 15.77 -9.55 20.76
CA SER A 399 15.62 -9.47 22.21
C SER A 399 16.88 -9.97 22.93
N ALA A 400 17.02 -9.55 24.18
CA ALA A 400 18.16 -9.78 25.08
C ALA A 400 18.29 -11.23 25.53
N ASP A 401 17.18 -11.97 25.55
CA ASP A 401 17.11 -13.32 26.11
C ASP A 401 18.06 -14.32 25.42
N ARG A 402 18.64 -13.92 24.28
CA ARG A 402 19.58 -14.73 23.53
C ARG A 402 20.81 -13.91 23.16
N ILE A 403 21.94 -14.28 23.75
CA ILE A 403 23.29 -13.80 23.36
C ILE A 403 23.53 -14.05 21.86
N ARG A 404 22.92 -15.10 21.29
CA ARG A 404 22.88 -15.36 19.85
C ARG A 404 21.51 -15.10 19.26
N LEU A 405 21.46 -14.17 18.33
CA LEU A 405 20.28 -13.87 17.54
C LEU A 405 19.88 -15.08 16.68
N THR A 406 18.61 -15.13 16.27
CA THR A 406 18.20 -16.11 15.25
C THR A 406 18.79 -15.70 13.89
N PRO A 407 19.07 -16.65 12.98
CA PRO A 407 19.71 -16.35 11.69
C PRO A 407 18.99 -15.27 10.86
N ASP A 408 17.66 -15.19 10.96
CA ASP A 408 16.87 -14.16 10.27
C ASP A 408 17.11 -12.75 10.84
N ILE A 409 17.23 -12.65 12.18
CA ILE A 409 17.51 -11.38 12.85
C ILE A 409 18.98 -11.00 12.63
N GLU A 410 19.91 -11.96 12.71
CA GLU A 410 21.32 -11.73 12.36
C GLU A 410 21.45 -11.13 10.96
N ARG A 411 20.76 -11.71 9.97
CA ARG A 411 20.79 -11.20 8.59
C ARG A 411 20.20 -9.80 8.45
N LEU A 412 19.09 -9.49 9.14
CA LEU A 412 18.49 -8.16 9.16
C LEU A 412 19.45 -7.11 9.75
N VAL A 413 20.01 -7.40 10.93
CA VAL A 413 20.95 -6.51 11.61
C VAL A 413 22.23 -6.36 10.79
N ALA A 414 22.73 -7.43 10.18
CA ALA A 414 23.90 -7.41 9.31
C ALA A 414 23.67 -6.57 8.04
N LEU A 415 22.52 -6.68 7.38
CA LEU A 415 22.17 -5.85 6.23
C LEU A 415 22.10 -4.36 6.61
N ARG A 416 21.50 -4.05 7.75
CA ARG A 416 21.41 -2.68 8.25
C ARG A 416 22.79 -2.12 8.59
N LEU A 417 23.64 -2.91 9.25
CA LEU A 417 25.03 -2.57 9.54
C LEU A 417 25.83 -2.32 8.25
N ALA A 418 25.70 -3.19 7.25
CA ALA A 418 26.36 -3.05 5.94
C ALA A 418 25.88 -1.78 5.20
N THR A 419 24.60 -1.45 5.30
CA THR A 419 24.04 -0.23 4.71
C THR A 419 24.53 1.02 5.45
N LEU A 420 24.59 0.97 6.79
CA LEU A 420 25.01 2.07 7.65
C LEU A 420 26.50 2.41 7.51
N THR A 421 27.36 1.40 7.40
CA THR A 421 28.81 1.56 7.17
C THR A 421 29.15 2.17 5.80
N ARG A 422 28.25 2.10 4.82
CA ARG A 422 28.38 2.84 3.55
C ARG A 422 27.99 4.32 3.66
N ALA A 423 27.26 4.70 4.71
CA ALA A 423 26.84 6.08 4.94
C ALA A 423 27.75 6.80 5.95
N PHE A 424 28.21 6.11 6.99
CA PHE A 424 29.00 6.67 8.10
C PHE A 424 30.35 5.97 8.24
N PRO A 425 31.43 6.71 8.56
CA PRO A 425 32.76 6.14 8.77
C PRO A 425 32.86 5.37 10.10
N HIS A 426 32.19 5.82 11.16
CA HIS A 426 32.25 5.18 12.47
C HIS A 426 30.88 4.62 12.85
N VAL A 427 30.80 3.29 12.96
CA VAL A 427 29.58 2.58 13.34
C VAL A 427 29.90 1.63 14.49
N ARG A 428 29.09 1.68 15.55
CA ARG A 428 29.21 0.80 16.73
C ARG A 428 27.91 0.02 16.94
N PRO A 429 27.92 -1.30 16.69
CA PRO A 429 26.85 -2.18 17.13
C PRO A 429 26.98 -2.43 18.64
N LEU A 430 25.89 -2.25 19.37
CA LEU A 430 25.79 -2.49 20.81
C LEU A 430 24.75 -3.57 21.10
N ALA A 431 25.11 -4.51 21.96
CA ALA A 431 24.23 -5.53 22.50
C ALA A 431 23.51 -5.00 23.74
N ALA A 432 22.57 -4.07 23.54
CA ALA A 432 21.61 -3.71 24.58
C ALA A 432 20.66 -4.90 24.83
N ASP A 433 19.48 -4.69 25.42
CA ASP A 433 18.45 -5.74 25.47
C ASP A 433 17.82 -6.04 24.11
N PHE A 434 18.32 -5.38 23.10
CA PHE A 434 18.05 -5.58 21.70
C PHE A 434 19.29 -5.08 20.95
N PRO A 435 19.47 -5.47 19.69
CA PRO A 435 20.52 -4.88 18.86
C PRO A 435 20.30 -3.36 18.73
N LEU A 436 21.28 -2.55 19.11
CA LEU A 436 21.27 -1.09 18.96
C LEU A 436 22.46 -0.68 18.10
N LEU A 437 22.24 0.08 17.03
CA LEU A 437 23.33 0.58 16.19
C LEU A 437 23.50 2.08 16.40
N LEU A 438 24.74 2.49 16.71
CA LEU A 438 25.14 3.88 16.75
C LEU A 438 26.04 4.22 15.56
N ALA A 439 25.88 5.40 14.97
CA ALA A 439 26.74 5.88 13.91
C ALA A 439 27.06 7.37 14.04
N SER A 440 28.28 7.76 13.66
CA SER A 440 28.75 9.15 13.66
C SER A 440 29.84 9.37 12.60
N ASP A 441 30.12 10.64 12.32
CA ASP A 441 31.29 11.07 11.56
C ASP A 441 32.59 11.04 12.39
N GLU A 442 32.47 10.93 13.71
CA GLU A 442 33.59 10.86 14.66
C GLU A 442 33.58 9.55 15.47
N PRO A 443 34.71 9.18 16.12
CA PRO A 443 34.76 8.01 16.98
C PRO A 443 33.75 8.09 18.14
N LEU A 444 32.91 7.06 18.26
CA LEU A 444 31.86 6.98 19.29
C LEU A 444 32.43 6.56 20.66
N SER A 445 32.18 7.37 21.69
CA SER A 445 32.53 7.07 23.09
C SER A 445 31.44 6.23 23.76
N VAL A 446 31.56 4.89 23.68
CA VAL A 446 30.57 3.94 24.21
C VAL A 446 31.08 3.09 25.38
N ALA A 447 32.22 3.46 25.97
CA ALA A 447 32.78 2.75 27.11
C ALA A 447 31.83 2.82 28.33
N PRO A 448 31.61 1.73 29.07
CA PRO A 448 30.68 1.69 30.20
C PRO A 448 30.94 2.80 31.24
N GLU A 449 32.21 3.08 31.53
CA GLU A 449 32.64 4.09 32.49
C GLU A 449 32.26 5.50 32.01
N THR A 450 32.41 5.76 30.71
CA THR A 450 32.08 7.06 30.11
C THR A 450 30.58 7.32 30.16
N LEU A 451 29.77 6.33 29.77
CA LEU A 451 28.31 6.47 29.80
C LEU A 451 27.79 6.60 31.22
N THR A 452 28.36 5.84 32.15
CA THR A 452 28.02 5.90 33.58
C THR A 452 28.35 7.25 34.19
N CYS A 453 29.55 7.79 33.94
CA CYS A 453 29.95 9.12 34.42
C CYS A 453 28.99 10.20 33.88
N ARG A 454 28.61 10.12 32.60
CA ARG A 454 27.66 11.06 31.99
C ARG A 454 26.25 10.91 32.54
N LEU A 455 25.81 9.69 32.84
CA LEU A 455 24.50 9.43 33.45
C LEU A 455 24.39 10.10 34.83
N ILE A 456 25.44 9.93 35.65
CA ILE A 456 25.55 10.53 36.99
C ILE A 456 25.64 12.06 36.88
N ALA A 457 26.53 12.58 36.02
CA ALA A 457 26.72 14.02 35.86
C ALA A 457 25.43 14.75 35.42
N ARG A 458 24.65 14.13 34.53
CA ARG A 458 23.37 14.68 34.06
C ARG A 458 22.20 14.41 35.00
N LYS A 459 22.40 13.66 36.09
CA LYS A 459 21.33 13.23 37.02
C LYS A 459 20.16 12.58 36.28
N ALA A 460 20.46 11.80 35.25
CA ALA A 460 19.48 11.34 34.28
C ALA A 460 19.12 9.85 34.43
N ALA A 461 19.33 9.27 35.62
CA ALA A 461 19.00 7.87 35.89
C ALA A 461 17.53 7.55 35.56
N GLY A 462 17.31 6.40 34.92
CA GLY A 462 16.02 5.85 34.54
C GLY A 462 15.25 5.26 35.73
N GLN A 463 14.06 4.71 35.44
CA GLN A 463 13.39 3.78 36.35
C GLN A 463 14.08 2.42 36.34
N ILE A 464 14.65 2.01 35.20
CA ILE A 464 15.34 0.72 35.04
C ILE A 464 16.81 0.94 34.68
N LEU A 465 17.09 1.87 33.77
CA LEU A 465 18.45 2.15 33.31
C LEU A 465 19.22 3.00 34.34
N ASP A 466 19.96 2.34 35.21
CA ASP A 466 20.91 2.95 36.14
C ASP A 466 22.38 2.67 35.76
N SER A 467 23.31 3.12 36.61
CA SER A 467 24.75 2.94 36.40
C SER A 467 25.17 1.47 36.43
N ALA A 468 24.64 0.67 37.36
CA ALA A 468 25.00 -0.74 37.50
C ALA A 468 24.49 -1.55 36.32
N TYR A 469 23.26 -1.26 35.89
CA TYR A 469 22.63 -1.89 34.76
C TYR A 469 23.33 -1.52 33.44
N LEU A 470 23.76 -0.27 33.24
CA LEU A 470 24.58 0.12 32.09
C LEU A 470 25.90 -0.68 32.01
N VAL A 471 26.59 -0.85 33.13
CA VAL A 471 27.83 -1.64 33.18
C VAL A 471 27.56 -3.10 32.82
N ALA A 472 26.51 -3.71 33.38
CA ALA A 472 26.11 -5.08 33.05
C ALA A 472 25.70 -5.24 31.57
N LEU A 473 24.99 -4.25 31.02
CA LEU A 473 24.52 -4.23 29.64
C LEU A 473 25.69 -4.14 28.64
N LEU A 474 26.72 -3.37 28.99
CA LEU A 474 27.87 -3.10 28.14
C LEU A 474 29.10 -3.96 28.46
N ASP A 475 28.90 -5.06 29.19
CA ASP A 475 29.95 -6.04 29.48
C ASP A 475 30.67 -6.53 28.21
N ASP A 476 32.00 -6.61 28.30
CA ASP A 476 32.88 -6.93 27.17
C ASP A 476 32.62 -8.30 26.56
N PHE A 477 32.21 -9.30 27.34
CA PHE A 477 31.91 -10.62 26.80
C PHE A 477 30.62 -10.56 25.97
N ARG A 478 29.57 -9.92 26.49
CA ARG A 478 28.30 -9.72 25.78
C ARG A 478 28.50 -8.97 24.47
N GLN A 479 29.25 -7.87 24.49
CA GLN A 479 29.51 -7.06 23.28
C GLN A 479 30.33 -7.82 22.24
N ARG A 480 31.35 -8.60 22.67
CA ARG A 480 32.20 -9.39 21.75
C ARG A 480 31.43 -10.53 21.08
N GLU A 481 30.63 -11.29 21.82
CA GLU A 481 29.84 -12.39 21.24
C GLU A 481 28.83 -11.88 20.21
N PHE A 482 28.13 -10.80 20.53
CA PHE A 482 27.18 -10.16 19.62
C PHE A 482 27.87 -9.66 18.34
N THR A 483 29.00 -8.96 18.48
CA THR A 483 29.78 -8.45 17.35
C THR A 483 30.25 -9.59 16.45
N ARG A 484 30.72 -10.72 17.01
CA ARG A 484 31.11 -11.91 16.24
C ARG A 484 29.93 -12.52 15.48
N SER A 485 28.75 -12.61 16.10
CA SER A 485 27.54 -13.14 15.46
C SER A 485 27.15 -12.33 14.23
N ILE A 486 27.10 -10.99 14.36
CA ILE A 486 26.72 -10.12 13.25
C ILE A 486 27.76 -10.16 12.14
N HIS A 487 29.06 -10.04 12.44
CA HIS A 487 30.09 -10.02 11.40
C HIS A 487 30.15 -11.31 10.56
N ARG A 488 29.79 -12.47 11.13
CA ARG A 488 29.65 -13.72 10.37
C ARG A 488 28.48 -13.69 9.38
N ALA A 489 27.43 -12.95 9.71
CA ALA A 489 26.23 -12.82 8.87
C ALA A 489 26.31 -11.69 7.83
N VAL A 490 27.30 -10.79 7.91
CA VAL A 490 27.48 -9.68 6.96
C VAL A 490 27.95 -10.20 5.60
N SER A 491 27.05 -10.21 4.62
CA SER A 491 27.43 -10.16 3.21
C SER A 491 27.68 -8.70 2.81
N VAL A 492 28.95 -8.33 2.62
CA VAL A 492 29.35 -6.93 2.33
C VAL A 492 28.72 -6.37 1.03
N SER A 493 28.21 -7.25 0.16
CA SER A 493 27.63 -6.89 -1.13
C SER A 493 26.19 -6.38 -1.06
N GLU A 494 25.38 -6.78 -0.06
CA GLU A 494 23.96 -6.42 0.00
C GLU A 494 23.74 -5.06 0.68
N VAL A 495 22.87 -4.23 0.11
CA VAL A 495 22.51 -2.89 0.63
C VAL A 495 21.02 -2.66 0.51
N ASN A 496 20.44 -2.04 1.53
CA ASN A 496 19.08 -1.53 1.48
C ASN A 496 19.06 -0.14 0.83
N THR A 497 18.33 0.01 -0.28
CA THR A 497 18.17 1.30 -0.97
C THR A 497 16.69 1.59 -1.21
N ASP A 498 16.35 2.84 -1.50
CA ASP A 498 14.97 3.22 -1.84
C ASP A 498 14.43 2.43 -3.04
N LEU A 499 15.28 2.04 -4.00
CA LEU A 499 14.87 1.29 -5.20
C LEU A 499 14.95 -0.23 -5.07
N HIS A 500 15.60 -0.69 -4.02
CA HIS A 500 15.80 -2.10 -3.72
C HIS A 500 15.62 -2.32 -2.21
N PRO A 501 14.36 -2.38 -1.73
CA PRO A 501 14.03 -2.43 -0.31
C PRO A 501 14.28 -3.82 0.29
N ARG A 502 15.56 -4.23 0.32
CA ARG A 502 16.00 -5.55 0.80
C ARG A 502 15.60 -5.82 2.23
N GLU A 503 15.61 -4.80 3.08
CA GLU A 503 15.30 -4.99 4.49
C GLU A 503 13.82 -5.34 4.71
N LEU A 504 12.90 -4.66 4.00
CA LEU A 504 11.49 -5.05 3.93
C LEU A 504 11.33 -6.51 3.47
N SER A 505 12.05 -6.91 2.42
CA SER A 505 11.95 -8.28 1.89
C SER A 505 12.31 -9.34 2.95
N LEU A 506 13.34 -9.08 3.76
CA LEU A 506 13.77 -9.97 4.84
C LEU A 506 12.79 -9.96 6.01
N SER A 507 12.29 -8.79 6.40
CA SER A 507 11.24 -8.67 7.43
C SER A 507 10.00 -9.46 7.06
N VAL A 508 9.55 -9.37 5.80
CA VAL A 508 8.37 -10.08 5.30
C VAL A 508 8.59 -11.59 5.28
N ILE A 509 9.77 -12.07 4.90
CA ILE A 509 10.10 -13.49 4.99
C ILE A 509 10.03 -13.97 6.43
N ARG A 510 10.57 -13.19 7.38
CA ARG A 510 10.56 -13.53 8.80
C ARG A 510 9.13 -13.63 9.35
N GLU A 511 8.30 -12.61 9.13
CA GLU A 511 6.89 -12.63 9.55
C GLU A 511 6.10 -13.73 8.85
N SER A 512 6.43 -14.02 7.59
CA SER A 512 5.80 -15.13 6.87
C SER A 512 6.23 -16.49 7.42
N ARG A 513 7.39 -16.65 8.07
CA ARG A 513 7.77 -17.96 8.64
C ARG A 513 6.90 -18.33 9.83
N THR A 514 6.50 -17.34 10.64
CA THR A 514 5.59 -17.56 11.77
C THR A 514 4.15 -17.71 11.29
N ALA A 515 3.70 -16.88 10.34
CA ALA A 515 2.31 -16.86 9.91
C ALA A 515 1.96 -17.81 8.74
N SER A 516 2.89 -18.08 7.82
CA SER A 516 2.66 -18.95 6.64
C SER A 516 3.97 -19.48 6.01
N PRO A 517 4.44 -20.69 6.41
CA PRO A 517 5.69 -21.28 5.92
C PRO A 517 5.75 -21.45 4.39
N PHE A 518 4.60 -21.63 3.73
CA PHE A 518 4.52 -21.67 2.27
C PHE A 518 4.93 -20.34 1.62
N ILE A 519 4.38 -19.22 2.10
CA ILE A 519 4.71 -17.89 1.58
C ILE A 519 6.17 -17.55 1.85
N ALA A 520 6.70 -17.89 3.03
CA ALA A 520 8.12 -17.71 3.32
C ALA A 520 9.02 -18.44 2.31
N ARG A 521 8.67 -19.68 1.93
CA ARG A 521 9.39 -20.45 0.90
C ARG A 521 9.26 -19.81 -0.48
N LEU A 522 8.06 -19.35 -0.85
CA LEU A 522 7.81 -18.69 -2.13
C LEU A 522 8.64 -17.41 -2.28
N TYR A 523 8.65 -16.55 -1.25
CA TYR A 523 9.48 -15.34 -1.23
C TYR A 523 10.98 -15.65 -1.23
N ALA A 524 11.41 -16.65 -0.46
CA ALA A 524 12.82 -17.07 -0.46
C ALA A 524 13.25 -17.59 -1.84
N ALA A 525 12.38 -18.29 -2.57
CA ALA A 525 12.63 -18.71 -3.95
C ALA A 525 12.65 -17.52 -4.91
N ALA A 526 11.72 -16.56 -4.75
CA ALA A 526 11.70 -15.33 -5.55
C ALA A 526 12.99 -14.51 -5.38
N ASN A 527 13.54 -14.46 -4.16
CA ASN A 527 14.83 -13.80 -3.87
C ASN A 527 16.04 -14.48 -4.54
N ARG A 528 15.90 -15.71 -5.03
CA ARG A 528 16.94 -16.42 -5.79
C ARG A 528 16.80 -16.23 -7.30
N LEU A 529 15.72 -15.59 -7.77
CA LEU A 529 15.55 -15.29 -9.18
C LEU A 529 16.64 -14.32 -9.61
N GLY A 530 17.36 -14.73 -10.66
CA GLY A 530 18.39 -13.93 -11.30
C GLY A 530 18.01 -13.57 -12.75
N PRO A 531 18.81 -12.74 -13.43
CA PRO A 531 18.54 -12.32 -14.81
C PRO A 531 18.28 -13.49 -15.78
N VAL A 532 19.00 -14.60 -15.62
CA VAL A 532 18.85 -15.80 -16.47
C VAL A 532 17.43 -16.40 -16.37
N HIS A 533 16.87 -16.46 -15.16
CA HIS A 533 15.52 -16.99 -14.93
C HIS A 533 14.45 -16.10 -15.57
N LEU A 534 14.65 -14.78 -15.49
CA LEU A 534 13.75 -13.80 -16.11
C LEU A 534 13.80 -13.88 -17.63
N LEU A 535 15.01 -13.96 -18.21
CA LEU A 535 15.20 -14.13 -19.64
C LEU A 535 14.61 -15.44 -20.16
N ALA A 536 14.77 -16.54 -19.41
CA ALA A 536 14.14 -17.82 -19.74
C ALA A 536 12.61 -17.73 -19.71
N GLY A 537 12.04 -17.06 -18.70
CA GLY A 537 10.60 -16.81 -18.61
C GLY A 537 10.06 -15.96 -19.77
N LEU A 538 10.77 -14.88 -20.14
CA LEU A 538 10.44 -14.05 -21.29
C LEU A 538 10.57 -14.83 -22.61
N GLY A 539 11.59 -15.68 -22.75
CA GLY A 539 11.77 -16.55 -23.91
C GLY A 539 10.62 -17.55 -24.08
N LEU A 540 10.18 -18.18 -22.99
CA LEU A 540 9.01 -19.06 -23.00
C LEU A 540 7.74 -18.30 -23.38
N LEU A 541 7.52 -17.12 -22.80
CA LEU A 541 6.37 -16.27 -23.13
C LEU A 541 6.37 -15.88 -24.61
N LEU A 542 7.52 -15.53 -25.17
CA LEU A 542 7.68 -15.21 -26.59
C LEU A 542 7.27 -16.40 -27.48
N ILE A 543 7.75 -17.61 -27.16
CA ILE A 543 7.38 -18.83 -27.90
C ILE A 543 5.87 -19.05 -27.85
N LEU A 544 5.25 -18.96 -26.67
CA LEU A 544 3.80 -19.14 -26.50
C LEU A 544 3.00 -18.12 -27.30
N VAL A 545 3.42 -16.86 -27.30
CA VAL A 545 2.76 -15.80 -28.09
C VAL A 545 2.90 -16.06 -29.58
N LEU A 546 4.09 -16.38 -30.08
CA LEU A 546 4.31 -16.64 -31.51
C LEU A 546 3.53 -17.87 -32.00
N VAL A 547 3.52 -18.97 -31.23
CA VAL A 547 2.74 -20.18 -31.53
C VAL A 547 1.24 -19.88 -31.50
N GLY A 548 0.78 -19.12 -30.51
CA GLY A 548 -0.62 -18.72 -30.40
C GLY A 548 -1.07 -17.80 -31.55
N VAL A 549 -0.24 -16.83 -31.95
CA VAL A 549 -0.51 -15.97 -33.11
C VAL A 549 -0.53 -16.78 -34.40
N ARG A 550 0.39 -17.75 -34.55
CA ARG A 550 0.44 -18.62 -35.74
C ARG A 550 -0.77 -19.56 -35.83
N SER A 551 -1.29 -20.05 -34.70
CA SER A 551 -2.42 -21.00 -34.66
C SER A 551 -3.80 -20.32 -34.65
N ARG A 552 -3.95 -19.19 -33.95
CA ARG A 552 -5.26 -18.52 -33.73
C ARG A 552 -5.34 -17.11 -34.32
N GLY A 553 -4.28 -16.66 -35.00
CA GLY A 553 -4.26 -15.43 -35.78
C GLY A 553 -4.48 -14.15 -34.98
N ARG A 554 -5.09 -13.15 -35.63
CA ARG A 554 -5.28 -11.79 -35.10
C ARG A 554 -6.07 -11.74 -33.79
N ARG A 555 -7.09 -12.59 -33.62
CA ARG A 555 -7.92 -12.62 -32.40
C ARG A 555 -7.07 -12.92 -31.16
N PHE A 556 -6.13 -13.85 -31.29
CA PHE A 556 -5.20 -14.18 -30.21
C PHE A 556 -4.18 -13.05 -29.95
N ALA A 557 -3.67 -12.42 -31.01
CA ALA A 557 -2.79 -11.24 -30.88
C ALA A 557 -3.48 -10.10 -30.11
N VAL A 558 -4.73 -9.77 -30.46
CA VAL A 558 -5.50 -8.73 -29.75
C VAL A 558 -5.79 -9.13 -28.30
N ALA A 559 -6.19 -10.39 -28.05
CA ALA A 559 -6.45 -10.86 -26.69
C ALA A 559 -5.22 -10.81 -25.78
N THR A 560 -4.06 -11.25 -26.30
CA THR A 560 -2.77 -11.16 -25.57
C THR A 560 -2.29 -9.72 -25.41
N THR A 561 -2.60 -8.84 -26.36
CA THR A 561 -2.33 -7.40 -26.24
C THR A 561 -3.10 -6.79 -25.08
N ILE A 562 -4.41 -7.04 -25.00
CA ILE A 562 -5.25 -6.49 -23.91
C ILE A 562 -4.86 -7.08 -22.56
N ALA A 563 -4.68 -8.41 -22.46
CA ALA A 563 -4.27 -9.03 -21.21
C ALA A 563 -2.87 -8.58 -20.74
N SER A 564 -1.90 -8.46 -21.64
CA SER A 564 -0.55 -7.97 -21.29
C SER A 564 -0.54 -6.48 -20.95
N SER A 565 -1.44 -5.68 -21.54
CA SER A 565 -1.56 -4.26 -21.23
C SER A 565 -2.18 -4.05 -19.85
N GLY A 566 -3.23 -4.80 -19.49
CA GLY A 566 -3.75 -4.82 -18.12
C GLY A 566 -2.68 -5.25 -17.12
N PHE A 567 -1.92 -6.32 -17.43
CA PHE A 567 -0.80 -6.78 -16.58
C PHE A 567 0.27 -5.72 -16.38
N CYS A 568 0.75 -5.10 -17.45
CA CYS A 568 1.84 -4.13 -17.39
C CYS A 568 1.37 -2.79 -16.81
N ALA A 569 0.14 -2.35 -17.11
CA ALA A 569 -0.43 -1.13 -16.56
C ALA A 569 -0.64 -1.24 -15.04
N ALA A 570 -1.24 -2.33 -14.57
CA ALA A 570 -1.40 -2.58 -13.13
C ALA A 570 -0.04 -2.76 -12.43
N GLY A 571 0.88 -3.51 -13.03
CA GLY A 571 2.23 -3.71 -12.51
C GLY A 571 3.03 -2.42 -12.43
N LEU A 572 3.02 -1.60 -13.50
CA LEU A 572 3.68 -0.30 -13.52
C LEU A 572 3.04 0.67 -12.52
N SER A 573 1.72 0.68 -12.41
CA SER A 573 1.01 1.51 -11.44
C SER A 573 1.41 1.16 -10.00
N ALA A 574 1.50 -0.14 -9.67
CA ALA A 574 1.99 -0.61 -8.38
C ALA A 574 3.45 -0.19 -8.12
N LEU A 575 4.33 -0.36 -9.12
CA LEU A 575 5.74 0.06 -9.02
C LEU A 575 5.87 1.57 -8.78
N LEU A 576 5.13 2.39 -9.53
CA LEU A 576 5.15 3.85 -9.40
C LEU A 576 4.65 4.27 -8.02
N LEU A 577 3.57 3.66 -7.53
CA LEU A 577 3.07 3.91 -6.18
C LEU A 577 4.10 3.56 -5.11
N PHE A 578 4.79 2.44 -5.26
CA PHE A 578 5.82 1.98 -4.31
C PHE A 578 7.04 2.89 -4.30
N VAL A 579 7.58 3.26 -5.47
CA VAL A 579 8.68 4.22 -5.58
C VAL A 579 8.28 5.57 -5.01
N TYR A 580 7.04 6.00 -5.29
CA TYR A 580 6.51 7.26 -4.79
C TYR A 580 6.45 7.25 -3.25
N GLN A 581 5.93 6.19 -2.64
CA GLN A 581 5.88 6.02 -1.18
C GLN A 581 7.27 5.93 -0.54
N ALA A 582 8.23 5.27 -1.19
CA ALA A 582 9.61 5.19 -0.73
C ALA A 582 10.25 6.60 -0.66
N ARG A 583 9.94 7.48 -1.62
CA ARG A 583 10.56 8.82 -1.68
C ARG A 583 9.81 9.90 -0.93
N PHE A 584 8.51 10.03 -1.14
CA PHE A 584 7.70 11.13 -0.62
C PHE A 584 6.97 10.78 0.69
N GLY A 585 6.96 9.50 1.07
CA GLY A 585 6.25 9.00 2.24
C GLY A 585 4.81 8.58 1.95
N SER A 586 4.13 8.10 2.99
CA SER A 586 2.74 7.64 2.89
C SER A 586 1.79 8.82 2.92
N LEU A 587 1.14 9.07 1.78
CA LEU A 587 0.00 9.97 1.67
C LEU A 587 -1.04 9.29 0.79
N TYR A 588 -2.12 8.75 1.39
CA TYR A 588 -3.23 8.15 0.63
C TYR A 588 -3.84 9.17 -0.35
N THR A 589 -3.80 10.46 -0.04
CA THR A 589 -4.16 11.56 -0.95
C THR A 589 -3.30 11.61 -2.21
N GLN A 590 -2.00 11.33 -2.11
CA GLN A 590 -1.11 11.31 -3.28
C GLN A 590 -1.22 10.01 -4.06
N ALA A 591 -1.43 8.88 -3.37
CA ALA A 591 -1.81 7.62 -4.01
C ALA A 591 -3.10 7.79 -4.84
N ALA A 592 -4.08 8.49 -4.29
CA ALA A 592 -5.31 8.81 -4.99
C ALA A 592 -5.13 9.75 -6.18
N LEU A 593 -4.21 10.71 -6.10
CA LEU A 593 -3.84 11.54 -7.25
C LEU A 593 -3.27 10.68 -8.39
N LEU A 594 -2.40 9.73 -8.07
CA LEU A 594 -1.80 8.82 -9.07
C LEU A 594 -2.86 7.90 -9.70
N ILE A 595 -3.74 7.33 -8.89
CA ILE A 595 -4.86 6.50 -9.37
C ILE A 595 -5.84 7.35 -10.19
N GLY A 596 -6.18 8.56 -9.72
CA GLY A 596 -7.04 9.49 -10.42
C GLY A 596 -6.46 9.92 -11.77
N ALA A 597 -5.15 10.16 -11.85
CA ALA A 597 -4.47 10.46 -13.11
C ALA A 597 -4.50 9.28 -14.08
N PHE A 598 -4.28 8.05 -13.59
CA PHE A 598 -4.42 6.83 -14.39
C PHE A 598 -5.85 6.70 -14.95
N MET A 599 -6.87 6.88 -14.12
CA MET A 599 -8.28 6.78 -14.53
C MET A 599 -8.71 7.92 -15.44
N LEU A 600 -8.21 9.14 -15.23
CA LEU A 600 -8.41 10.23 -16.18
C LEU A 600 -7.77 9.89 -17.54
N GLY A 601 -6.60 9.24 -17.51
CA GLY A 601 -5.92 8.76 -18.70
C GLY A 601 -6.79 7.77 -19.48
N THR A 602 -7.37 6.76 -18.82
CA THR A 602 -8.24 5.78 -19.48
C THR A 602 -9.47 6.43 -20.12
N VAL A 603 -10.05 7.43 -19.47
CA VAL A 603 -11.14 8.26 -20.03
C VAL A 603 -10.69 8.99 -21.29
N LEU A 604 -9.55 9.69 -21.25
CA LEU A 604 -9.02 10.44 -22.39
C LEU A 604 -8.64 9.51 -23.57
N GLY A 605 -8.04 8.36 -23.29
CA GLY A 605 -7.69 7.35 -24.28
C GLY A 605 -8.93 6.77 -24.98
N SER A 606 -9.97 6.46 -24.20
CA SER A 606 -11.24 5.96 -24.72
C SER A 606 -12.07 7.01 -25.46
N ALA A 607 -11.93 8.29 -25.12
CA ALA A 607 -12.62 9.38 -25.83
C ALA A 607 -12.20 9.47 -27.30
N ALA A 608 -10.98 9.03 -27.62
CA ALA A 608 -10.48 8.93 -28.99
C ALA A 608 -11.04 7.72 -29.78
N ALA A 609 -11.93 6.91 -29.19
CA ALA A 609 -12.46 5.67 -29.79
C ALA A 609 -12.93 5.80 -31.25
N PRO A 610 -13.72 6.83 -31.66
CA PRO A 610 -14.18 6.94 -33.05
C PRO A 610 -13.03 7.12 -34.05
N ARG A 611 -11.96 7.84 -33.64
CA ARG A 611 -10.78 8.09 -34.49
C ARG A 611 -9.86 6.87 -34.54
N LEU A 612 -9.72 6.18 -33.40
CA LEU A 612 -8.88 4.98 -33.29
C LEU A 612 -9.49 3.77 -34.02
N ALA A 613 -10.82 3.72 -34.16
CA ALA A 613 -11.51 2.69 -34.92
C ALA A 613 -11.10 2.63 -36.40
N ALA A 614 -10.61 3.74 -36.99
CA ALA A 614 -10.11 3.77 -38.36
C ALA A 614 -8.63 3.36 -38.50
N ARG A 615 -7.84 3.45 -37.41
CA ARG A 615 -6.38 3.18 -37.41
C ARG A 615 -6.01 2.15 -36.34
N ARG A 616 -6.80 1.08 -36.23
CA ARG A 616 -6.78 0.12 -35.11
C ARG A 616 -5.42 -0.51 -34.86
N ARG A 617 -4.79 -1.06 -35.91
CA ARG A 617 -3.48 -1.71 -35.80
C ARG A 617 -2.40 -0.73 -35.34
N ALA A 618 -2.40 0.48 -35.92
CA ALA A 618 -1.47 1.52 -35.53
C ALA A 618 -1.70 1.99 -34.08
N ALA A 619 -2.96 2.12 -33.66
CA ALA A 619 -3.33 2.47 -32.29
C ALA A 619 -2.83 1.42 -31.27
N LEU A 620 -3.06 0.13 -31.55
CA LEU A 620 -2.60 -0.97 -30.70
C LEU A 620 -1.06 -0.99 -30.58
N LEU A 621 -0.34 -0.87 -31.71
CA LEU A 621 1.12 -0.85 -31.74
C LEU A 621 1.69 0.38 -31.01
N ALA A 622 1.16 1.57 -31.29
CA ALA A 622 1.64 2.81 -30.66
C ALA A 622 1.48 2.77 -29.14
N ALA A 623 0.33 2.29 -28.66
CA ALA A 623 0.08 2.14 -27.23
C ALA A 623 1.00 1.07 -26.60
N ASP A 624 1.22 -0.07 -27.26
CA ASP A 624 2.13 -1.12 -26.78
C ASP A 624 3.57 -0.62 -26.61
N ILE A 625 4.08 0.05 -27.65
CA ILE A 625 5.43 0.64 -27.67
C ILE A 625 5.53 1.72 -26.59
N THR A 626 4.49 2.54 -26.41
CA THR A 626 4.49 3.60 -25.40
C THR A 626 4.51 3.02 -23.99
N ILE A 627 3.70 1.99 -23.68
CA ILE A 627 3.74 1.32 -22.36
C ILE A 627 5.11 0.68 -22.14
N ALA A 628 5.70 0.03 -23.15
CA ALA A 628 7.05 -0.52 -23.06
C ALA A 628 8.10 0.57 -22.76
N ALA A 629 8.01 1.72 -23.43
CA ALA A 629 8.89 2.86 -23.22
C ALA A 629 8.72 3.47 -21.82
N LEU A 630 7.49 3.56 -21.30
CA LEU A 630 7.22 4.00 -19.93
C LEU A 630 7.79 3.03 -18.90
N CYS A 631 7.62 1.71 -19.08
CA CYS A 631 8.24 0.70 -18.22
C CYS A 631 9.77 0.81 -18.25
N PHE A 632 10.36 0.99 -19.43
CA PHE A 632 11.80 1.20 -19.56
C PHE A 632 12.27 2.51 -18.91
N GLY A 633 11.53 3.61 -19.11
CA GLY A 633 11.80 4.90 -18.48
C GLY A 633 11.70 4.83 -16.95
N ALA A 634 10.75 4.05 -16.42
CA ALA A 634 10.61 3.80 -14.98
C ALA A 634 11.78 3.00 -14.40
N ALA A 635 12.46 2.18 -15.22
CA ALA A 635 13.69 1.50 -14.81
C ALA A 635 14.89 2.47 -14.72
N LEU A 636 14.94 3.49 -15.58
CA LEU A 636 16.03 4.46 -15.64
C LEU A 636 15.91 5.64 -14.66
N GLY A 637 14.68 6.11 -14.40
CA GLY A 637 14.44 7.43 -13.82
C GLY A 637 13.99 7.58 -12.35
N PRO A 638 13.90 6.58 -11.45
CA PRO A 638 13.10 6.78 -10.23
C PRO A 638 13.80 7.53 -9.08
N ALA A 639 15.14 7.55 -9.02
CA ALA A 639 15.86 8.07 -7.85
C ALA A 639 15.76 9.58 -7.64
N SER A 640 15.66 10.38 -8.71
CA SER A 640 15.64 11.86 -8.66
C SER A 640 14.40 12.50 -9.30
N ALA A 641 13.50 11.73 -9.90
CA ALA A 641 12.28 12.22 -10.55
C ALA A 641 11.42 13.14 -9.64
N PRO A 642 10.91 14.28 -10.15
CA PRO A 642 9.95 15.10 -9.43
C PRO A 642 8.57 14.42 -9.36
N ALA A 643 7.75 14.79 -8.37
CA ALA A 643 6.45 14.16 -8.12
C ALA A 643 5.49 14.21 -9.33
N TRP A 644 5.50 15.30 -10.11
CA TRP A 644 4.63 15.45 -11.29
C TRP A 644 4.94 14.42 -12.39
N LEU A 645 6.17 13.88 -12.45
CA LEU A 645 6.54 12.87 -13.44
C LEU A 645 5.81 11.55 -13.20
N PHE A 646 5.56 11.19 -11.94
CA PHE A 646 4.78 10.00 -11.57
C PHE A 646 3.33 10.13 -12.04
N VAL A 647 2.73 11.32 -11.86
CA VAL A 647 1.38 11.64 -12.34
C VAL A 647 1.31 11.55 -13.86
N LEU A 648 2.33 12.07 -14.56
CA LEU A 648 2.41 11.98 -16.01
C LEU A 648 2.53 10.53 -16.49
N PHE A 649 3.38 9.71 -15.87
CA PHE A 649 3.52 8.29 -16.20
C PHE A 649 2.19 7.55 -16.04
N GLN A 650 1.47 7.79 -14.95
CA GLN A 650 0.15 7.20 -14.70
C GLN A 650 -0.87 7.65 -15.76
N LEU A 651 -0.92 8.95 -16.06
CA LEU A 651 -1.82 9.51 -17.06
C LEU A 651 -1.58 8.89 -18.44
N VAL A 652 -0.33 8.85 -18.91
CA VAL A 652 0.01 8.31 -20.24
C VAL A 652 -0.24 6.80 -20.31
N THR A 653 0.05 6.06 -19.24
CA THR A 653 -0.28 4.62 -19.15
C THR A 653 -1.79 4.40 -19.29
N GLY A 654 -2.60 5.21 -18.59
CA GLY A 654 -4.05 5.19 -18.71
C GLY A 654 -4.54 5.52 -20.12
N ILE A 655 -3.99 6.56 -20.76
CA ILE A 655 -4.32 6.93 -22.16
C ILE A 655 -4.08 5.75 -23.10
N CYS A 656 -2.94 5.09 -22.97
CA CYS A 656 -2.60 3.93 -23.79
C CYS A 656 -3.60 2.79 -23.58
N LEU A 657 -3.92 2.47 -22.32
CA LEU A 657 -4.85 1.38 -22.00
C LEU A 657 -6.27 1.66 -22.53
N GLY A 658 -6.80 2.87 -22.31
CA GLY A 658 -8.11 3.26 -22.84
C GLY A 658 -8.16 3.25 -24.38
N ALA A 659 -7.10 3.73 -25.03
CA ALA A 659 -6.98 3.70 -26.48
C ALA A 659 -6.94 2.25 -27.03
N GLN A 660 -6.24 1.34 -26.34
CA GLN A 660 -6.20 -0.08 -26.71
C GLN A 660 -7.55 -0.76 -26.51
N PHE A 661 -8.22 -0.49 -25.40
CA PHE A 661 -9.56 -1.03 -25.14
C PHE A 661 -10.55 -0.60 -26.23
N ALA A 662 -10.54 0.68 -26.60
CA ALA A 662 -11.36 1.21 -27.68
C ALA A 662 -11.02 0.60 -29.05
N ALA A 663 -9.73 0.50 -29.40
CA ALA A 663 -9.28 -0.05 -30.68
C ALA A 663 -9.55 -1.56 -30.82
N ALA A 664 -9.31 -2.34 -29.75
CA ALA A 664 -9.63 -3.77 -29.69
C ALA A 664 -11.14 -4.03 -29.66
N GLY A 665 -11.89 -3.06 -29.09
CA GLY A 665 -13.32 -2.96 -29.25
C GLY A 665 -13.69 -3.14 -30.71
N ALA A 666 -13.36 -2.21 -31.59
CA ALA A 666 -13.99 -2.01 -32.90
C ALA A 666 -14.16 -3.22 -33.88
N ASP A 667 -13.60 -4.41 -33.60
CA ASP A 667 -13.55 -5.57 -34.49
C ASP A 667 -14.10 -6.86 -33.85
N SER A 668 -15.41 -7.11 -33.95
CA SER A 668 -15.97 -8.46 -33.74
C SER A 668 -17.39 -8.58 -34.27
N ALA A 669 -17.76 -9.80 -34.69
CA ALA A 669 -19.14 -10.19 -35.04
C ALA A 669 -20.01 -10.42 -33.78
N ASP A 670 -19.39 -10.47 -32.60
CA ASP A 670 -20.08 -10.70 -31.34
C ASP A 670 -20.94 -9.49 -30.92
N PRO A 671 -22.06 -9.73 -30.20
CA PRO A 671 -22.87 -8.65 -29.63
C PRO A 671 -22.03 -7.67 -28.80
N PRO A 672 -22.32 -6.36 -28.85
CA PRO A 672 -21.50 -5.33 -28.17
C PRO A 672 -21.26 -5.59 -26.69
N ALA A 673 -22.28 -6.04 -25.95
CA ALA A 673 -22.16 -6.38 -24.53
C ALA A 673 -21.23 -7.59 -24.30
N ALA A 674 -21.41 -8.66 -25.07
CA ALA A 674 -20.56 -9.86 -24.97
C ALA A 674 -19.09 -9.53 -25.27
N ARG A 675 -18.84 -8.72 -26.31
CA ARG A 675 -17.50 -8.25 -26.67
C ARG A 675 -16.88 -7.39 -25.57
N THR A 676 -17.65 -6.43 -25.04
CA THR A 676 -17.19 -5.54 -23.96
C THR A 676 -16.78 -6.35 -22.73
N GLY A 677 -17.56 -7.36 -22.35
CA GLY A 677 -17.24 -8.22 -21.21
C GLY A 677 -16.04 -9.15 -21.43
N LEU A 678 -15.80 -9.61 -22.66
CA LEU A 678 -14.58 -10.39 -22.96
C LEU A 678 -13.33 -9.52 -22.85
N LEU A 679 -13.35 -8.31 -23.42
CA LEU A 679 -12.22 -7.39 -23.37
C LEU A 679 -11.93 -6.94 -21.94
N ALA A 680 -12.96 -6.56 -21.17
CA ALA A 680 -12.82 -6.22 -19.75
C ALA A 680 -12.31 -7.41 -18.94
N GLY A 681 -12.82 -8.62 -19.20
CA GLY A 681 -12.34 -9.83 -18.55
C GLY A 681 -10.85 -10.08 -18.79
N LEU A 682 -10.35 -9.88 -20.01
CA LEU A 682 -8.93 -10.03 -20.35
C LEU A 682 -8.06 -8.94 -19.70
N ASP A 683 -8.50 -7.68 -19.76
CA ASP A 683 -7.80 -6.54 -19.15
C ASP A 683 -7.67 -6.73 -17.64
N LEU A 684 -8.79 -6.98 -16.95
CA LEU A 684 -8.84 -7.18 -15.50
C LEU A 684 -8.08 -8.45 -15.09
N THR A 685 -8.18 -9.56 -15.82
CA THR A 685 -7.37 -10.77 -15.51
C THR A 685 -5.88 -10.46 -15.60
N GLY A 686 -5.46 -9.74 -16.65
CA GLY A 686 -4.12 -9.22 -16.76
C GLY A 686 -3.73 -8.37 -15.56
N GLY A 687 -4.57 -7.38 -15.21
CA GLY A 687 -4.36 -6.49 -14.08
C GLY A 687 -4.24 -7.19 -12.73
N ALA A 688 -5.10 -8.18 -12.46
CA ALA A 688 -5.06 -8.98 -11.23
C ALA A 688 -3.74 -9.77 -11.10
N LEU A 689 -3.28 -10.37 -12.20
CA LEU A 689 -2.00 -11.08 -12.24
C LEU A 689 -0.82 -10.12 -12.16
N GLY A 690 -0.89 -8.96 -12.80
CA GLY A 690 0.14 -7.92 -12.79
C GLY A 690 0.34 -7.34 -11.40
N MET A 691 -0.76 -7.01 -10.72
CA MET A 691 -0.76 -6.54 -9.33
C MET A 691 -0.16 -7.58 -8.38
N LEU A 692 -0.56 -8.85 -8.52
CA LEU A 692 -0.04 -9.92 -7.67
C LEU A 692 1.44 -10.19 -7.95
N ALA A 693 1.82 -10.37 -9.21
CA ALA A 693 3.19 -10.71 -9.59
C ALA A 693 4.16 -9.57 -9.25
N CYS A 694 3.83 -8.33 -9.63
CA CYS A 694 4.72 -7.19 -9.38
C CYS A 694 4.66 -6.73 -7.92
N GLY A 695 3.46 -6.63 -7.36
CA GLY A 695 3.24 -6.10 -6.01
C GLY A 695 3.72 -7.04 -4.90
N LEU A 696 3.43 -8.34 -5.02
CA LEU A 696 3.78 -9.34 -4.01
C LEU A 696 5.17 -9.95 -4.23
N LEU A 697 5.56 -10.26 -5.48
CA LEU A 697 6.73 -11.11 -5.74
C LEU A 697 7.91 -10.36 -6.33
N LEU A 698 7.76 -9.77 -7.52
CA LEU A 698 8.89 -9.25 -8.30
C LEU A 698 9.49 -7.99 -7.66
N ALA A 699 8.69 -6.99 -7.30
CA ALA A 699 9.22 -5.73 -6.78
C ALA A 699 9.94 -5.89 -5.44
N PRO A 700 9.39 -6.60 -4.44
CA PRO A 700 10.09 -6.80 -3.17
C PRO A 700 11.34 -7.69 -3.30
N ALA A 701 11.32 -8.67 -4.21
CA ALA A 701 12.41 -9.65 -4.32
C ALA A 701 13.57 -9.20 -5.22
N LEU A 702 13.24 -8.56 -6.35
CA LEU A 702 14.18 -8.21 -7.43
C LEU A 702 14.47 -6.71 -7.50
N GLY A 703 13.69 -5.90 -6.80
CA GLY A 703 13.76 -4.44 -6.87
C GLY A 703 12.95 -3.85 -8.01
N PHE A 704 12.77 -2.54 -7.97
CA PHE A 704 11.89 -1.85 -8.91
C PHE A 704 12.43 -1.83 -10.34
N VAL A 705 13.75 -1.66 -10.50
CA VAL A 705 14.41 -1.55 -11.82
C VAL A 705 14.24 -2.84 -12.63
N VAL A 706 14.57 -3.99 -12.04
CA VAL A 706 14.47 -5.30 -12.72
C VAL A 706 13.02 -5.64 -13.03
N THR A 707 12.10 -5.30 -12.13
CA THR A 707 10.66 -5.51 -12.36
C THR A 707 10.17 -4.66 -13.53
N ALA A 708 10.55 -3.38 -13.59
CA ALA A 708 10.18 -2.48 -14.68
C ALA A 708 10.75 -2.93 -16.04
N LEU A 709 11.99 -3.42 -16.09
CA LEU A 709 12.57 -4.03 -17.30
C LEU A 709 11.83 -5.29 -17.73
N THR A 710 11.38 -6.11 -16.78
CA THR A 710 10.58 -7.32 -17.06
C THR A 710 9.25 -6.96 -17.70
N LEU A 711 8.57 -5.91 -17.21
CA LEU A 711 7.33 -5.39 -17.81
C LEU A 711 7.57 -4.86 -19.23
N ALA A 712 8.66 -4.13 -19.46
CA ALA A 712 9.05 -3.66 -20.80
C ALA A 712 9.25 -4.85 -21.77
N GLY A 713 9.91 -5.93 -21.31
CA GLY A 713 10.08 -7.16 -22.07
C GLY A 713 8.75 -7.83 -22.44
N ILE A 714 7.81 -7.91 -21.50
CA ILE A 714 6.45 -8.47 -21.75
C ILE A 714 5.73 -7.65 -22.84
N LYS A 715 5.79 -6.32 -22.79
CA LYS A 715 5.20 -5.47 -23.84
C LYS A 715 5.91 -5.58 -25.18
N GLY A 716 7.23 -5.73 -25.19
CA GLY A 716 7.98 -6.02 -26.42
C GLY A 716 7.48 -7.29 -27.12
N ILE A 717 7.23 -8.36 -26.34
CA ILE A 717 6.70 -9.63 -26.85
C ILE A 717 5.27 -9.45 -27.41
N SER A 718 4.42 -8.72 -26.70
CA SER A 718 3.06 -8.37 -27.18
C SER A 718 3.10 -7.60 -28.50
N THR A 719 4.00 -6.63 -28.61
CA THR A 719 4.21 -5.83 -29.84
C THR A 719 4.59 -6.73 -31.02
N LEU A 720 5.54 -7.64 -30.83
CA LEU A 720 5.94 -8.62 -31.84
C LEU A 720 4.74 -9.50 -32.27
N GLY A 721 3.89 -9.90 -31.33
CA GLY A 721 2.66 -10.64 -31.63
C GLY A 721 1.71 -9.89 -32.59
N ILE A 722 1.54 -8.58 -32.40
CA ILE A 722 0.71 -7.73 -33.28
C ILE A 722 1.35 -7.55 -34.67
N VAL A 723 2.69 -7.43 -34.73
CA VAL A 723 3.42 -7.31 -36.00
C VAL A 723 3.32 -8.60 -36.81
N CYS A 724 3.49 -9.75 -36.17
CA CYS A 724 3.44 -11.07 -36.81
C CYS A 724 2.01 -11.52 -37.20
N ALA A 725 0.97 -10.92 -36.62
CA ALA A 725 -0.41 -11.20 -37.03
C ALA A 725 -0.65 -10.68 -38.46
N ARG A 726 -1.18 -11.54 -39.34
CA ARG A 726 -1.55 -11.15 -40.71
C ARG A 726 -2.55 -9.97 -40.69
N PRO A 727 -2.37 -8.94 -41.53
CA PRO A 727 -3.37 -7.89 -41.69
C PRO A 727 -4.70 -8.50 -42.17
N ALA A 728 -5.83 -7.88 -41.83
CA ALA A 728 -7.10 -8.30 -42.39
C ALA A 728 -7.09 -8.02 -43.91
N PRO A 729 -7.77 -8.84 -44.73
CA PRO A 729 -8.18 -8.37 -46.05
C PRO A 729 -9.13 -7.17 -45.83
N ASP A 730 -8.81 -6.05 -46.47
CA ASP A 730 -9.62 -4.82 -46.42
C ASP A 730 -11.02 -5.01 -47.03
#